data_AF-A0A3B3T3E9-F1
#
_entry.id   AF-A0A3B3T3E9-F1
#
_cell.length_a   1.000
_cell.length_b   1.000
_cell.length_c   1.000
_cell.angle_alpha   90.00
_cell.angle_beta   90.00
_cell.angle_gamma   90.00
#
_symmetry.space_group_name_H-M   'P 1'
#
loop_
_entity.id
_entity.type
_entity.pdbx_description
1 polymer ?
#
loop_
_entity_poly.entity_id
_entity_poly.type
_entity_poly.pdbx_seq_one_letter_code
_entity_poly.pdbx_strand_id
1 'polypeptide(L)'
;MAVWTVILMGQGCVFYALVLTAPAVLICMFSLCEESSALQLEDPDCEEAGSPACESVFSLNAEKILSQAKLLIEQKRFPFAVENPNTNEELAIGYVLIENGLYDEAIKHFSLLLQILSPLGRISEALSDLSKAIQLQPSARLYRHRGTLLFMSEDYTAALEDFQQSLDLKKNQPIAMLYKGLTFFHRGMLKEAIETFKEALVLKSDFIDAYKSLGQAYRELGDFEAAMESFRKALLLNQNHIQSLQLRGMMLYHHGSIQEAIGNFKRCLQLEPYNEVCQYMKGLSHVAMGQFYEGIKAQTKVMLNDPLPGQKTSSEYLKVKYLREYSRYMHSHLDMPVAEYNVDQDLPGNFKNHWAKNLPFLIEEYEEQPGLQPHIKDVLPQNFDSYNTEVQKLICTADHLGALMQYNTPGFLPNLRVHRAMGLATIEVMQAMQRTWSNSKVRVNGKTRPMQWRDMFDIAVKWRRIADPDQPVLWLDQMPARSLSRGFNNHINLIRGQIINIRYLDYFDNILSFIKDRILVYHGAYNPRGIIEVRQALENVNKVEDLLPIMKQFNSKTRDGFTVNSKVPSLKDPGKEHDGFTITITGDRVGNMLFSIDSQTTEDRTEQYQSEIELLYKDLTNKGKALMLSSEPGDADAVCNLILSLVYYFCNLMPLSRGSSVVAYSVVMGALMASGKEVIGKIPKGKLLDFEAMTISSPDNFTKTAKNWMNLKSLPVWYHSLPSVAEAFPTTRTMIEVLNTDSTSHCPKKS
;
A
#
# COMPACT_ATOMS: atom_id res chain seq x y z
N MET A 1 -7.93 -17.41 -3.13
CA MET A 1 -8.84 -17.86 -4.20
C MET A 1 -9.05 -16.69 -5.17
N ALA A 2 -8.35 -16.72 -6.29
CA ALA A 2 -8.54 -15.79 -7.40
C ALA A 2 -9.72 -16.29 -8.26
N VAL A 3 -10.63 -15.40 -8.63
CA VAL A 3 -11.70 -15.69 -9.59
C VAL A 3 -11.45 -14.80 -10.80
N TRP A 4 -11.21 -15.43 -11.94
CA TRP A 4 -11.02 -14.77 -13.23
C TRP A 4 -12.36 -14.18 -13.67
N THR A 5 -12.40 -12.89 -14.01
CA THR A 5 -13.57 -12.29 -14.66
C THR A 5 -13.20 -11.91 -16.09
N VAL A 6 -13.94 -12.47 -17.05
CA VAL A 6 -13.87 -12.08 -18.47
C VAL A 6 -14.62 -10.76 -18.63
N ILE A 7 -13.94 -9.70 -19.08
CA ILE A 7 -14.59 -8.45 -19.51
C ILE A 7 -14.63 -8.47 -21.05
N LEU A 8 -15.80 -8.82 -21.61
CA LEU A 8 -16.08 -8.60 -23.03
C LEU A 8 -16.57 -7.16 -23.21
N MET A 9 -15.71 -6.29 -23.75
CA MET A 9 -16.14 -5.03 -24.36
C MET A 9 -15.61 -5.00 -25.80
N GLY A 10 -16.51 -4.76 -26.74
CA GLY A 10 -16.33 -5.05 -28.17
C GLY A 10 -15.10 -4.41 -28.83
N GLN A 11 -14.68 -5.03 -29.94
CA GLN A 11 -13.43 -4.86 -30.72
C GLN A 11 -12.31 -5.87 -30.41
N GLY A 12 -12.62 -7.16 -30.29
CA GLY A 12 -11.62 -8.23 -30.51
C GLY A 12 -10.56 -8.48 -29.43
N CYS A 13 -10.31 -7.56 -28.50
CA CYS A 13 -9.38 -7.82 -27.39
C CYS A 13 -10.08 -8.56 -26.24
N VAL A 14 -9.43 -9.62 -25.70
CA VAL A 14 -9.86 -10.26 -24.44
C VAL A 14 -9.11 -9.59 -23.28
N PHE A 15 -9.84 -8.85 -22.45
CA PHE A 15 -9.30 -8.23 -21.25
C PHE A 15 -9.49 -9.15 -20.04
N TYR A 16 -8.40 -9.48 -19.35
CA TYR A 16 -8.48 -10.13 -18.03
C TYR A 16 -8.18 -9.13 -16.93
N ALA A 17 -9.10 -8.98 -15.98
CA ALA A 17 -8.86 -8.26 -14.74
C ALA A 17 -8.59 -9.26 -13.59
N LEU A 18 -7.40 -9.19 -12.99
CA LEU A 18 -7.13 -9.88 -11.71
C LEU A 18 -7.41 -8.90 -10.56
N VAL A 19 -8.50 -9.14 -9.82
CA VAL A 19 -8.88 -8.32 -8.64
C VAL A 19 -8.29 -8.94 -7.37
N LEU A 20 -7.19 -8.35 -6.88
CA LEU A 20 -6.43 -8.80 -5.70
C LEU A 20 -6.92 -8.17 -4.38
N THR A 21 -6.76 -8.92 -3.27
CA THR A 21 -7.18 -8.54 -1.91
C THR A 21 -5.98 -8.24 -0.99
N ALA A 22 -5.49 -6.99 -0.96
CA ALA A 22 -4.64 -6.37 0.09
C ALA A 22 -4.33 -4.89 -0.28
N PRO A 23 -3.87 -4.03 0.65
CA PRO A 23 -4.06 -2.56 0.55
C PRO A 23 -3.13 -1.83 -0.43
N ALA A 24 -2.42 -2.52 -1.31
CA ALA A 24 -1.81 -1.96 -2.51
C ALA A 24 -2.60 -2.51 -3.71
N VAL A 25 -3.61 -1.76 -4.14
CA VAL A 25 -4.49 -2.19 -5.24
C VAL A 25 -3.71 -2.11 -6.55
N LEU A 26 -3.35 -3.28 -7.07
CA LEU A 26 -2.91 -3.50 -8.45
C LEU A 26 -4.14 -3.89 -9.26
N ILE A 27 -4.44 -3.13 -10.30
CA ILE A 27 -5.32 -3.59 -11.39
C ILE A 27 -4.40 -4.01 -12.51
N CYS A 28 -4.15 -5.31 -12.61
CA CYS A 28 -3.60 -5.90 -13.83
C CYS A 28 -4.77 -6.13 -14.77
N MET A 29 -4.91 -5.25 -15.77
CA MET A 29 -5.57 -5.62 -17.01
C MET A 29 -4.53 -6.28 -17.91
N PHE A 30 -4.72 -7.56 -18.22
CA PHE A 30 -4.02 -8.19 -19.33
C PHE A 30 -4.67 -7.71 -20.64
N SER A 31 -3.83 -7.26 -21.57
CA SER A 31 -4.20 -7.18 -22.98
C SER A 31 -3.70 -8.46 -23.65
N LEU A 32 -4.62 -9.34 -24.06
CA LEU A 32 -4.43 -10.10 -25.29
C LEU A 32 -5.20 -9.32 -26.35
N CYS A 33 -4.57 -8.30 -26.93
CA CYS A 33 -5.13 -7.76 -28.15
C CYS A 33 -4.85 -8.71 -29.30
N GLU A 34 -5.93 -9.10 -29.97
CA GLU A 34 -5.90 -9.57 -31.35
C GLU A 34 -5.02 -8.61 -32.17
N GLU A 35 -3.90 -9.12 -32.67
CA GLU A 35 -3.50 -8.73 -34.02
C GLU A 35 -4.67 -9.10 -34.93
N SER A 36 -5.20 -8.08 -35.60
CA SER A 36 -6.07 -8.14 -36.78
C SER A 36 -6.72 -9.48 -37.09
N SER A 37 -8.06 -9.48 -37.06
CA SER A 37 -8.90 -10.37 -37.87
C SER A 37 -8.26 -10.74 -39.21
N ALA A 38 -8.15 -12.06 -39.44
CA ALA A 38 -7.48 -12.77 -40.54
C ALA A 38 -6.02 -13.17 -40.24
N LEU A 39 -5.87 -14.47 -39.93
CA LEU A 39 -4.68 -15.30 -40.20
C LEU A 39 -3.56 -14.59 -40.99
N GLN A 40 -2.62 -13.97 -40.27
CA GLN A 40 -1.24 -13.83 -40.71
C GLN A 40 -0.33 -14.33 -39.58
N LEU A 41 0.30 -15.47 -39.84
CA LEU A 41 1.38 -16.04 -39.04
C LEU A 41 2.66 -15.27 -39.33
N GLU A 42 2.91 -14.16 -38.65
CA GLU A 42 4.26 -13.60 -38.57
C GLU A 42 4.63 -13.33 -37.10
N ASP A 43 5.62 -14.08 -36.62
CA ASP A 43 6.22 -13.96 -35.30
C ASP A 43 7.29 -12.85 -35.39
N PRO A 44 7.22 -11.75 -34.63
CA PRO A 44 8.19 -10.66 -34.73
C PRO A 44 9.61 -11.05 -34.28
N ASP A 45 9.81 -12.27 -33.76
CA ASP A 45 11.11 -12.85 -33.39
C ASP A 45 11.67 -13.87 -34.43
N CYS A 46 11.08 -13.97 -35.63
CA CYS A 46 11.61 -14.75 -36.74
C CYS A 46 12.59 -13.92 -37.60
N GLU A 47 13.89 -14.17 -37.49
CA GLU A 47 14.87 -13.68 -38.47
C GLU A 47 14.76 -14.50 -39.77
N GLU A 48 14.50 -13.85 -40.91
CA GLU A 48 14.70 -14.42 -42.25
C GLU A 48 16.20 -14.59 -42.51
N ALA A 49 16.75 -15.75 -42.14
CA ALA A 49 18.09 -16.15 -42.55
C ALA A 49 18.02 -17.22 -43.64
N GLY A 50 18.20 -16.78 -44.89
CA GLY A 50 18.76 -17.51 -46.04
C GLY A 50 18.38 -18.98 -46.24
N SER A 51 17.56 -19.23 -47.27
CA SER A 51 17.35 -20.56 -47.87
C SER A 51 18.65 -21.35 -48.08
N PRO A 52 18.57 -22.69 -47.96
CA PRO A 52 18.38 -23.44 -49.19
C PRO A 52 17.13 -24.32 -49.16
N ALA A 53 16.50 -24.44 -50.32
CA ALA A 53 15.44 -25.36 -50.74
C ALA A 53 14.61 -26.03 -49.63
N CYS A 54 13.35 -25.59 -49.49
CA CYS A 54 12.29 -26.43 -48.96
C CYS A 54 12.17 -27.70 -49.82
N GLU A 55 12.87 -28.77 -49.44
CA GLU A 55 12.38 -30.10 -49.69
C GLU A 55 11.22 -30.35 -48.72
N SER A 56 10.04 -30.59 -49.29
CA SER A 56 8.81 -30.93 -48.61
C SER A 56 8.95 -32.26 -47.88
N VAL A 57 9.29 -32.20 -46.59
CA VAL A 57 9.22 -33.37 -45.71
C VAL A 57 7.76 -33.55 -45.29
N PHE A 58 7.07 -34.37 -46.09
CA PHE A 58 5.83 -35.09 -45.80
C PHE A 58 4.67 -34.31 -45.17
N SER A 59 3.64 -34.10 -46.01
CA SER A 59 2.25 -33.98 -45.58
C SER A 59 1.87 -35.19 -44.71
N LEU A 60 2.01 -35.09 -43.38
CA LEU A 60 1.20 -35.91 -42.49
C LEU A 60 -0.24 -35.43 -42.66
N ASN A 61 -1.11 -36.27 -43.22
CA ASN A 61 -2.55 -36.00 -43.25
C ASN A 61 -3.00 -35.71 -41.82
N ALA A 62 -3.71 -34.60 -41.60
CA ALA A 62 -4.39 -34.31 -40.33
C ALA A 62 -5.24 -35.51 -39.87
N GLU A 63 -5.84 -36.24 -40.82
CA GLU A 63 -6.55 -37.50 -40.57
C GLU A 63 -5.68 -38.61 -39.95
N LYS A 64 -4.40 -38.70 -40.31
CA LYS A 64 -3.46 -39.69 -39.78
C LYS A 64 -3.08 -39.36 -38.35
N ILE A 65 -2.79 -38.09 -38.05
CA ILE A 65 -2.54 -37.60 -36.69
C ILE A 65 -3.79 -37.81 -35.82
N LEU A 66 -4.98 -37.46 -36.32
CA LEU A 66 -6.26 -37.68 -35.64
C LEU A 66 -6.54 -39.17 -35.43
N SER A 67 -6.21 -40.03 -36.39
CA SER A 67 -6.39 -41.49 -36.26
C SER A 67 -5.43 -42.08 -35.22
N GLN A 68 -4.17 -41.62 -35.17
CA GLN A 68 -3.19 -42.04 -34.17
C GLN A 68 -3.57 -41.51 -32.78
N ALA A 69 -4.09 -40.29 -32.69
CA ALA A 69 -4.59 -39.71 -31.45
C ALA A 69 -5.79 -40.51 -30.91
N LYS A 70 -6.75 -40.85 -31.77
CA LYS A 70 -7.88 -41.73 -31.42
C LYS A 70 -7.41 -43.11 -30.99
N LEU A 71 -6.43 -43.68 -31.68
CA LEU A 71 -5.82 -44.97 -31.31
C LEU A 71 -5.13 -44.91 -29.94
N LEU A 72 -4.44 -43.81 -29.63
CA LEU A 72 -3.79 -43.55 -28.34
C LEU A 72 -4.81 -43.45 -27.19
N ILE A 73 -5.95 -42.81 -27.44
CA ILE A 73 -7.08 -42.70 -26.51
C ILE A 73 -7.72 -44.08 -26.27
N GLU A 74 -8.00 -44.83 -27.34
CA GLU A 74 -8.61 -46.17 -27.30
C GLU A 74 -7.70 -47.20 -26.61
N GLN A 75 -6.39 -47.13 -26.85
CA GLN A 75 -5.39 -48.01 -26.23
C GLN A 75 -5.06 -47.64 -24.77
N LYS A 76 -5.64 -46.55 -24.23
CA LYS A 76 -5.28 -45.96 -22.92
C LYS A 76 -3.77 -45.79 -22.74
N ARG A 77 -3.06 -45.55 -23.84
CA ARG A 77 -1.60 -45.46 -23.90
C ARG A 77 -1.10 -44.03 -23.71
N PHE A 78 -1.91 -43.20 -23.05
CA PHE A 78 -1.56 -41.87 -22.64
C PHE A 78 -1.57 -41.83 -21.11
N PRO A 79 -0.59 -41.16 -20.48
CA PRO A 79 -0.22 -41.45 -19.09
C PRO A 79 -1.30 -41.11 -18.05
N PHE A 80 -2.29 -40.27 -18.37
CA PHE A 80 -3.43 -39.94 -17.49
C PHE A 80 -4.66 -39.53 -18.32
N ALA A 81 -5.78 -40.25 -18.16
CA ALA A 81 -7.08 -39.88 -18.72
C ALA A 81 -7.79 -38.85 -17.84
N VAL A 82 -8.21 -37.73 -18.44
CA VAL A 82 -9.04 -36.73 -17.78
C VAL A 82 -10.52 -37.08 -18.02
N GLU A 83 -11.43 -36.70 -17.13
CA GLU A 83 -12.88 -36.97 -17.29
C GLU A 83 -13.48 -36.29 -18.53
N ASN A 84 -12.83 -35.25 -19.07
CA ASN A 84 -13.29 -34.53 -20.26
C ASN A 84 -12.73 -35.16 -21.56
N PRO A 85 -13.59 -35.77 -22.41
CA PRO A 85 -13.16 -36.46 -23.63
C PRO A 85 -12.52 -35.53 -24.67
N ASN A 86 -12.98 -34.28 -24.77
CA ASN A 86 -12.41 -33.32 -25.72
C ASN A 86 -10.98 -32.92 -25.31
N THR A 87 -10.68 -32.88 -24.00
CA THR A 87 -9.32 -32.60 -23.53
C THR A 87 -8.38 -33.76 -23.80
N ASN A 88 -8.87 -35.01 -23.66
CA ASN A 88 -8.08 -36.19 -24.00
C ASN A 88 -7.77 -36.25 -25.50
N GLU A 89 -8.68 -35.79 -26.36
CA GLU A 89 -8.47 -35.71 -27.81
C GLU A 89 -7.38 -34.70 -28.17
N GLU A 90 -7.47 -33.47 -27.66
CA GLU A 90 -6.45 -32.43 -27.85
C GLU A 90 -5.08 -32.84 -27.27
N LEU A 91 -5.04 -33.51 -26.12
CA LEU A 91 -3.79 -34.01 -25.54
C LEU A 91 -3.16 -35.11 -26.38
N ALA A 92 -3.96 -36.05 -26.87
CA ALA A 92 -3.48 -37.11 -27.73
C ALA A 92 -2.91 -36.56 -29.04
N ILE A 93 -3.53 -35.53 -29.63
CA ILE A 93 -3.00 -34.85 -30.81
C ILE A 93 -1.65 -34.20 -30.49
N GLY A 94 -1.53 -33.47 -29.38
CA GLY A 94 -0.27 -32.87 -28.93
C GLY A 94 0.88 -33.89 -28.76
N TYR A 95 0.61 -35.06 -28.17
CA TYR A 95 1.61 -36.12 -28.00
C TYR A 95 1.97 -36.82 -29.31
N VAL A 96 0.99 -37.08 -30.18
CA VAL A 96 1.23 -37.66 -31.51
C VAL A 96 2.13 -36.75 -32.35
N LEU A 97 1.96 -35.43 -32.24
CA LEU A 97 2.84 -34.47 -32.92
C LEU A 97 4.29 -34.58 -32.41
N ILE A 98 4.50 -34.77 -31.11
CA ILE A 98 5.83 -35.01 -30.52
C ILE A 98 6.42 -36.35 -31.00
N GLU A 99 5.63 -37.43 -30.97
CA GLU A 99 6.07 -38.77 -31.38
C GLU A 99 6.45 -38.84 -32.87
N ASN A 100 5.80 -38.04 -33.72
CA ASN A 100 6.10 -37.93 -35.14
C ASN A 100 7.21 -36.91 -35.48
N GLY A 101 7.83 -36.28 -34.48
CA GLY A 101 8.91 -35.30 -34.68
C GLY A 101 8.46 -33.92 -35.18
N LEU A 102 7.15 -33.64 -35.16
CA LEU A 102 6.54 -32.35 -35.56
C LEU A 102 6.51 -31.38 -34.37
N TYR A 103 7.69 -31.05 -33.86
CA TYR A 103 7.85 -30.32 -32.60
C TYR A 103 7.29 -28.90 -32.64
N ASP A 104 7.42 -28.17 -33.76
CA ASP A 104 6.89 -26.81 -33.89
C ASP A 104 5.35 -26.78 -33.84
N GLU A 105 4.71 -27.78 -34.44
CA GLU A 105 3.26 -27.94 -34.42
C GLU A 105 2.77 -28.36 -33.03
N ALA A 106 3.49 -29.27 -32.36
CA ALA A 106 3.21 -29.64 -30.98
C ALA A 106 3.29 -28.43 -30.04
N ILE A 107 4.33 -27.60 -30.17
CA ILE A 107 4.51 -26.40 -29.34
C ILE A 107 3.43 -25.35 -29.63
N LYS A 108 3.02 -25.17 -30.89
CA LYS A 108 1.86 -24.33 -31.26
C LYS A 108 0.58 -24.87 -30.63
N HIS A 109 0.38 -26.18 -30.66
CA HIS A 109 -0.78 -26.83 -30.08
C HIS A 109 -0.86 -26.67 -28.56
N PHE A 110 0.23 -26.89 -27.82
CA PHE A 110 0.26 -26.63 -26.38
C PHE A 110 0.11 -25.15 -26.04
N SER A 111 0.56 -24.24 -26.92
CA SER A 111 0.32 -22.80 -26.77
C SER A 111 -1.18 -22.46 -26.89
N LEU A 112 -1.88 -23.08 -27.85
CA LEU A 112 -3.32 -22.90 -28.04
C LEU A 112 -4.11 -23.53 -26.88
N LEU A 113 -3.71 -24.71 -26.42
CA LEU A 113 -4.31 -25.39 -25.27
C LEU A 113 -4.22 -24.51 -24.01
N LEU A 114 -3.08 -23.85 -23.80
CA LEU A 114 -2.89 -22.89 -22.71
C LEU A 114 -3.83 -21.67 -22.82
N GLN A 115 -4.00 -21.13 -24.03
CA GLN A 115 -4.95 -20.04 -24.28
C GLN A 115 -6.41 -20.44 -24.02
N ILE A 116 -6.76 -21.71 -24.21
CA ILE A 116 -8.11 -22.25 -23.98
C ILE A 116 -8.31 -22.64 -22.50
N LEU A 117 -7.35 -23.32 -21.88
CA LEU A 117 -7.50 -23.87 -20.52
C LEU A 117 -7.35 -22.82 -19.42
N SER A 118 -6.56 -21.77 -19.68
CA SER A 118 -6.37 -20.66 -18.74
C SER A 118 -7.69 -19.95 -18.38
N PRO A 119 -8.51 -19.48 -19.34
CA PRO A 119 -9.82 -18.89 -19.05
C PRO A 119 -10.84 -19.87 -18.46
N LEU A 120 -10.66 -21.18 -18.68
CA LEU A 120 -11.51 -22.23 -18.10
C LEU A 120 -11.14 -22.58 -16.64
N GLY A 121 -10.11 -21.95 -16.07
CA GLY A 121 -9.65 -22.21 -14.70
C GLY A 121 -8.96 -23.56 -14.50
N ARG A 122 -8.64 -24.28 -15.59
CA ARG A 122 -7.99 -25.60 -15.57
C ARG A 122 -6.47 -25.48 -15.61
N ILE A 123 -5.94 -24.60 -14.75
CA ILE A 123 -4.51 -24.23 -14.73
C ILE A 123 -3.64 -25.42 -14.31
N SER A 124 -4.10 -26.26 -13.38
CA SER A 124 -3.37 -27.44 -12.91
C SER A 124 -3.12 -28.47 -14.01
N GLU A 125 -4.10 -28.66 -14.90
CA GLU A 125 -3.97 -29.57 -16.05
C GLU A 125 -2.97 -29.02 -17.06
N ALA A 126 -3.12 -27.74 -17.43
CA ALA A 126 -2.18 -27.08 -18.35
C ALA A 126 -0.73 -27.08 -17.82
N LEU A 127 -0.53 -26.92 -16.51
CA LEU A 127 0.79 -27.05 -15.87
C LEU A 127 1.35 -28.48 -15.96
N SER A 128 0.50 -29.50 -15.79
CA SER A 128 0.89 -30.91 -15.94
C SER A 128 1.32 -31.21 -17.38
N ASP A 129 0.55 -30.74 -18.35
CA ASP A 129 0.78 -31.00 -19.76
C ASP A 129 2.07 -30.34 -20.25
N LEU A 130 2.29 -29.08 -19.88
CA LEU A 130 3.55 -28.39 -20.16
C LEU A 130 4.76 -29.05 -19.47
N SER A 131 4.60 -29.52 -18.23
CA SER A 131 5.68 -30.20 -17.54
C SER A 131 6.09 -31.50 -18.24
N LYS A 132 5.12 -32.25 -18.78
CA LYS A 132 5.40 -33.44 -19.59
C LYS A 132 6.01 -33.07 -20.95
N ALA A 133 5.50 -32.03 -21.61
CA ALA A 133 6.08 -31.56 -22.87
C ALA A 133 7.56 -31.16 -22.69
N ILE A 134 7.90 -30.50 -21.58
CA ILE A 134 9.28 -30.16 -21.21
C ILE A 134 10.12 -31.42 -20.95
N GLN A 135 9.57 -32.45 -20.29
CA GLN A 135 10.27 -33.73 -20.07
C GLN A 135 10.58 -34.46 -21.39
N LEU A 136 9.68 -34.36 -22.37
CA LEU A 136 9.88 -34.97 -23.69
C LEU A 136 10.92 -34.21 -24.51
N GLN A 137 10.77 -32.89 -24.62
CA GLN A 137 11.72 -32.02 -25.31
C GLN A 137 11.74 -30.62 -24.67
N PRO A 138 12.80 -30.25 -23.94
CA PRO A 138 12.95 -28.91 -23.40
C PRO A 138 13.03 -27.87 -24.52
N SER A 139 12.30 -26.76 -24.37
CA SER A 139 12.40 -25.61 -25.27
C SER A 139 12.16 -24.30 -24.54
N ALA A 140 12.79 -23.22 -25.00
CA ALA A 140 12.64 -21.89 -24.41
C ALA A 140 11.18 -21.44 -24.35
N ARG A 141 10.39 -21.76 -25.38
CA ARG A 141 8.96 -21.42 -25.47
C ARG A 141 8.11 -22.17 -24.45
N LEU A 142 8.36 -23.46 -24.23
CA LEU A 142 7.61 -24.25 -23.24
C LEU A 142 7.89 -23.77 -21.82
N TYR A 143 9.15 -23.48 -21.47
CA TYR A 143 9.50 -22.89 -20.18
C TYR A 143 8.85 -21.51 -19.99
N ARG A 144 8.87 -20.63 -21.00
CA ARG A 144 8.21 -19.31 -20.93
C ARG A 144 6.70 -19.44 -20.67
N HIS A 145 6.05 -20.37 -21.36
CA HIS A 145 4.61 -20.61 -21.21
C HIS A 145 4.25 -21.20 -19.84
N ARG A 146 5.02 -22.18 -19.35
CA ARG A 146 4.83 -22.75 -18.02
C ARG A 146 5.09 -21.70 -16.93
N GLY A 147 6.17 -20.92 -17.07
CA GLY A 147 6.47 -19.79 -16.20
C GLY A 147 5.34 -18.74 -16.17
N THR A 148 4.69 -18.47 -17.31
CA THR A 148 3.54 -17.55 -17.37
C THR A 148 2.33 -18.11 -16.62
N LEU A 149 2.03 -19.41 -16.75
CA LEU A 149 0.97 -20.04 -15.95
C LEU A 149 1.30 -20.07 -14.47
N LEU A 150 2.56 -20.38 -14.11
CA LEU A 150 3.02 -20.37 -12.72
C LEU A 150 2.87 -18.97 -12.11
N PHE A 151 3.25 -17.93 -12.85
CA PHE A 151 3.04 -16.53 -12.48
C PHE A 151 1.55 -16.21 -12.27
N MET A 152 0.68 -16.65 -13.17
CA MET A 152 -0.78 -16.48 -13.04
C MET A 152 -1.37 -17.26 -11.85
N SER A 153 -0.75 -18.37 -11.47
CA SER A 153 -1.09 -19.13 -10.25
C SER A 153 -0.44 -18.59 -8.97
N GLU A 154 0.27 -17.46 -9.05
CA GLU A 154 0.99 -16.80 -7.94
C GLU A 154 2.17 -17.63 -7.38
N ASP A 155 2.63 -18.66 -8.10
CA ASP A 155 3.88 -19.37 -7.77
C ASP A 155 5.07 -18.69 -8.45
N TYR A 156 5.44 -17.55 -7.88
CA TYR A 156 6.48 -16.68 -8.42
C TYR A 156 7.87 -17.30 -8.36
N THR A 157 8.13 -18.22 -7.43
CA THR A 157 9.45 -18.87 -7.30
C THR A 157 9.66 -19.84 -8.45
N ALA A 158 8.70 -20.74 -8.69
CA ALA A 158 8.77 -21.65 -9.83
C ALA A 158 8.70 -20.91 -11.18
N ALA A 159 7.89 -19.84 -11.26
CA ALA A 159 7.84 -19.00 -12.46
C ALA A 159 9.21 -18.37 -12.78
N LEU A 160 9.93 -17.88 -11.77
CA LEU A 160 11.25 -17.27 -11.95
C LEU A 160 12.27 -18.27 -12.48
N GLU A 161 12.27 -19.50 -11.95
CA GLU A 161 13.11 -20.59 -12.44
C GLU A 161 12.83 -20.89 -13.91
N ASP A 162 11.55 -21.02 -14.28
CA ASP A 162 11.14 -21.28 -15.66
C ASP A 162 11.52 -20.13 -16.62
N PHE A 163 11.32 -18.87 -16.23
CA PHE A 163 11.78 -17.75 -17.05
C PHE A 163 13.30 -17.72 -17.19
N GLN A 164 14.04 -18.07 -16.14
CA GLN A 164 15.50 -18.17 -16.22
C GLN A 164 15.92 -19.29 -17.18
N GLN A 165 15.35 -20.49 -17.07
CA GLN A 165 15.63 -21.60 -17.99
C GLN A 165 15.29 -21.24 -19.44
N SER A 166 14.19 -20.53 -19.66
CA SER A 166 13.83 -20.02 -21.00
C SER A 166 14.90 -19.09 -21.58
N LEU A 167 15.39 -18.14 -20.77
CA LEU A 167 16.39 -17.16 -21.17
C LEU A 167 17.79 -17.78 -21.36
N ASP A 168 18.12 -18.82 -20.59
CA ASP A 168 19.36 -19.60 -20.73
C ASP A 168 19.40 -20.34 -22.08
N LEU A 169 18.24 -20.86 -22.53
CA LEU A 169 18.11 -21.51 -23.84
C LEU A 169 18.08 -20.50 -25.01
N LYS A 170 17.36 -19.38 -24.87
CA LYS A 170 17.34 -18.30 -25.87
C LYS A 170 17.35 -16.93 -25.18
N LYS A 171 18.47 -16.21 -25.29
CA LYS A 171 18.70 -14.93 -24.58
C LYS A 171 17.84 -13.77 -25.10
N ASN A 172 17.60 -13.70 -26.41
CA ASN A 172 16.87 -12.59 -27.03
C ASN A 172 15.35 -12.82 -26.93
N GLN A 173 14.78 -12.62 -25.74
CA GLN A 173 13.35 -12.76 -25.46
C GLN A 173 12.84 -11.63 -24.55
N PRO A 174 12.45 -10.46 -25.10
CA PRO A 174 12.01 -9.32 -24.30
C PRO A 174 10.77 -9.63 -23.45
N ILE A 175 9.85 -10.44 -23.96
CA ILE A 175 8.63 -10.84 -23.23
C ILE A 175 8.98 -11.71 -22.02
N ALA A 176 9.86 -12.71 -22.17
CA ALA A 176 10.30 -13.54 -21.05
C ALA A 176 10.99 -12.69 -19.98
N MET A 177 11.79 -11.71 -20.39
CA MET A 177 12.44 -10.78 -19.48
C MET A 177 11.45 -9.86 -18.77
N LEU A 178 10.42 -9.35 -19.46
CA LEU A 178 9.32 -8.60 -18.84
C LEU A 178 8.64 -9.44 -17.75
N TYR A 179 8.26 -10.68 -18.04
CA TYR A 179 7.60 -11.54 -17.04
C TYR A 179 8.52 -11.94 -15.88
N LYS A 180 9.83 -12.14 -16.14
CA LYS A 180 10.83 -12.31 -15.07
C LYS A 180 10.88 -11.08 -14.16
N GLY A 181 10.90 -9.87 -14.75
CA GLY A 181 10.84 -8.61 -14.00
C GLY A 181 9.54 -8.44 -13.21
N LEU A 182 8.40 -8.80 -13.80
CA LEU A 182 7.09 -8.81 -13.11
C LEU A 182 7.09 -9.79 -11.94
N THR A 183 7.70 -10.97 -12.13
CA THR A 183 7.84 -11.98 -11.07
C THR A 183 8.63 -11.42 -9.88
N PHE A 184 9.75 -10.74 -10.13
CA PHE A 184 10.48 -10.01 -9.09
C PHE A 184 9.64 -8.91 -8.43
N PHE A 185 8.93 -8.12 -9.23
CA PHE A 185 8.07 -7.03 -8.75
C PHE A 185 7.00 -7.54 -7.78
N HIS A 186 6.28 -8.59 -8.16
CA HIS A 186 5.22 -9.19 -7.34
C HIS A 186 5.75 -9.85 -6.07
N ARG A 187 7.00 -10.32 -6.06
CA ARG A 187 7.69 -10.80 -4.84
C ARG A 187 8.16 -9.66 -3.92
N GLY A 188 8.08 -8.40 -4.35
CA GLY A 188 8.60 -7.24 -3.61
C GLY A 188 10.10 -7.00 -3.82
N MET A 189 10.74 -7.73 -4.72
CA MET A 189 12.15 -7.57 -5.12
C MET A 189 12.28 -6.46 -6.16
N LEU A 190 11.99 -5.23 -5.75
CA LEU A 190 11.82 -4.10 -6.68
C LEU A 190 13.11 -3.71 -7.41
N LYS A 191 14.28 -3.85 -6.77
CA LYS A 191 15.56 -3.48 -7.40
C LYS A 191 15.89 -4.43 -8.55
N GLU A 192 15.74 -5.72 -8.30
CA GLU A 192 15.92 -6.79 -9.29
C GLU A 192 14.89 -6.65 -10.42
N ALA A 193 13.64 -6.30 -10.10
CA ALA A 193 12.62 -6.00 -11.10
C ALA A 193 13.02 -4.83 -12.00
N ILE A 194 13.48 -3.71 -11.42
CA ILE A 194 13.91 -2.52 -12.15
C ILE A 194 15.04 -2.84 -13.13
N GLU A 195 16.08 -3.54 -12.67
CA GLU A 195 17.21 -3.91 -13.54
C GLU A 195 16.75 -4.86 -14.66
N THR A 196 15.90 -5.84 -14.33
CA THR A 196 15.34 -6.76 -15.35
C THR A 196 14.47 -6.03 -16.38
N PHE A 197 13.67 -5.03 -15.98
CA PHE A 197 12.90 -4.22 -16.93
C PHE A 197 13.79 -3.35 -17.81
N LYS A 198 14.89 -2.79 -17.27
CA LYS A 198 15.87 -2.06 -18.08
C LYS A 198 16.54 -2.96 -19.11
N GLU A 199 16.91 -4.18 -18.72
CA GLU A 199 17.43 -5.17 -19.66
C GLU A 199 16.41 -5.49 -20.76
N ALA A 200 15.12 -5.63 -20.41
CA ALA A 200 14.04 -5.83 -21.40
C ALA A 200 13.97 -4.68 -22.42
N LEU A 201 14.19 -3.45 -21.96
CA LEU A 201 14.24 -2.25 -22.80
C LEU A 201 15.51 -2.16 -23.66
N VAL A 202 16.61 -2.79 -23.26
CA VAL A 202 17.81 -2.93 -24.09
C VAL A 202 17.53 -3.87 -25.27
N LEU A 203 16.80 -4.96 -25.05
CA LEU A 203 16.39 -5.87 -26.13
C LEU A 203 15.33 -5.25 -27.05
N LYS A 204 14.36 -4.53 -26.48
CA LYS A 204 13.27 -3.88 -27.21
C LYS A 204 13.03 -2.46 -26.70
N SER A 205 13.57 -1.48 -27.43
CA SER A 205 13.56 -0.08 -27.00
C SER A 205 12.19 0.60 -27.01
N ASP A 206 11.25 0.10 -27.84
CA ASP A 206 9.88 0.58 -28.00
C ASP A 206 8.87 -0.25 -27.17
N PHE A 207 9.32 -0.88 -26.08
CA PHE A 207 8.48 -1.76 -25.28
C PHE A 207 7.66 -1.00 -24.22
N ILE A 208 6.44 -0.60 -24.60
CA ILE A 208 5.51 0.18 -23.75
C ILE A 208 5.26 -0.50 -22.39
N ASP A 209 5.01 -1.81 -22.37
CA ASP A 209 4.74 -2.55 -21.14
C ASP A 209 5.93 -2.61 -20.17
N ALA A 210 7.16 -2.63 -20.69
CA ALA A 210 8.36 -2.56 -19.87
C ALA A 210 8.52 -1.16 -19.25
N TYR A 211 8.28 -0.07 -20.01
CA TYR A 211 8.27 1.28 -19.45
C TYR A 211 7.17 1.47 -18.40
N LYS A 212 5.96 0.95 -18.65
CA LYS A 212 4.85 0.96 -17.69
C LYS A 212 5.25 0.25 -16.39
N SER A 213 5.77 -0.97 -16.50
CA SER A 213 6.16 -1.80 -15.35
C SER A 213 7.34 -1.19 -14.59
N LEU A 214 8.31 -0.61 -15.31
CA LEU A 214 9.42 0.14 -14.74
C LEU A 214 8.93 1.36 -13.93
N GLY A 215 8.01 2.15 -14.49
CA GLY A 215 7.42 3.29 -13.79
C GLY A 215 6.67 2.89 -12.53
N GLN A 216 5.96 1.76 -12.58
CA GLN A 216 5.29 1.19 -11.41
C GLN A 216 6.27 0.69 -10.35
N ALA A 217 7.37 0.05 -10.75
CA ALA A 217 8.43 -0.37 -9.83
C ALA A 217 9.09 0.81 -9.13
N TYR A 218 9.37 1.91 -9.86
CA TYR A 218 9.86 3.15 -9.25
C TYR A 218 8.83 3.79 -8.31
N ARG A 219 7.54 3.76 -8.64
CA ARG A 219 6.47 4.20 -7.74
C ARG A 219 6.48 3.42 -6.42
N GLU A 220 6.55 2.09 -6.49
CA GLU A 220 6.62 1.23 -5.29
C GLU A 220 7.94 1.37 -4.53
N LEU A 221 9.01 1.85 -5.19
CA LEU A 221 10.26 2.24 -4.53
C LEU A 221 10.15 3.61 -3.86
N GLY A 222 9.18 4.45 -4.25
CA GLY A 222 9.03 5.83 -3.78
C GLY A 222 9.82 6.86 -4.60
N ASP A 223 10.33 6.49 -5.78
CA ASP A 223 11.05 7.39 -6.68
C ASP A 223 10.07 8.07 -7.65
N PHE A 224 9.69 9.30 -7.31
CA PHE A 224 8.71 10.08 -8.08
C PHE A 224 9.19 10.38 -9.50
N GLU A 225 10.41 10.90 -9.63
CA GLU A 225 10.95 11.40 -10.89
C GLU A 225 11.17 10.25 -11.89
N ALA A 226 11.77 9.15 -11.43
CA ALA A 226 12.02 8.00 -12.30
C ALA A 226 10.71 7.32 -12.75
N ALA A 227 9.69 7.29 -11.87
CA ALA A 227 8.37 6.79 -12.22
C ALA A 227 7.69 7.66 -13.29
N MET A 228 7.69 8.98 -13.09
CA MET A 228 7.11 9.95 -14.02
C MET A 228 7.79 9.90 -15.40
N GLU A 229 9.12 9.82 -15.43
CA GLU A 229 9.88 9.70 -16.67
C GLU A 229 9.54 8.40 -17.42
N SER A 230 9.42 7.28 -16.71
CA SER A 230 9.05 6.00 -17.32
C SER A 230 7.64 6.03 -17.90
N PHE A 231 6.66 6.58 -17.18
CA PHE A 231 5.31 6.76 -17.72
C PHE A 231 5.26 7.73 -18.89
N ARG A 232 6.08 8.80 -18.86
CA ARG A 232 6.21 9.74 -19.98
C ARG A 232 6.75 9.04 -21.23
N LYS A 233 7.79 8.22 -21.11
CA LYS A 233 8.32 7.42 -22.23
C LYS A 233 7.29 6.46 -22.80
N ALA A 234 6.53 5.75 -21.95
CA ALA A 234 5.42 4.91 -22.41
C ALA A 234 4.37 5.70 -23.21
N LEU A 235 4.02 6.91 -22.75
CA LEU A 235 3.04 7.77 -23.42
C LEU A 235 3.60 8.48 -24.68
N LEU A 236 4.92 8.64 -24.81
CA LEU A 236 5.54 9.10 -26.04
C LEU A 236 5.43 8.05 -27.15
N LEU A 237 5.59 6.76 -26.79
CA LEU A 237 5.41 5.65 -27.72
C LEU A 237 3.93 5.44 -28.10
N ASN A 238 3.03 5.57 -27.13
CA ASN A 238 1.59 5.54 -27.38
C ASN A 238 0.84 6.54 -26.48
N GLN A 239 0.42 7.66 -27.06
CA GLN A 239 -0.27 8.74 -26.35
C GLN A 239 -1.65 8.34 -25.81
N ASN A 240 -2.24 7.27 -26.35
CA ASN A 240 -3.55 6.76 -25.95
C ASN A 240 -3.44 5.51 -25.08
N HIS A 241 -2.28 5.21 -24.53
CA HIS A 241 -2.11 4.07 -23.64
C HIS A 241 -2.73 4.33 -22.26
N ILE A 242 -3.90 3.74 -22.04
CA ILE A 242 -4.81 4.04 -20.93
C ILE A 242 -4.19 3.70 -19.57
N GLN A 243 -3.53 2.55 -19.46
CA GLN A 243 -2.89 2.12 -18.22
C GLN A 243 -1.78 3.07 -17.79
N SER A 244 -0.99 3.60 -18.74
CA SER A 244 0.04 4.61 -18.41
C SER A 244 -0.56 5.95 -18.00
N LEU A 245 -1.67 6.38 -18.61
CA LEU A 245 -2.40 7.59 -18.19
C LEU A 245 -2.95 7.42 -16.76
N GLN A 246 -3.56 6.28 -16.47
CA GLN A 246 -4.10 5.95 -15.15
C GLN A 246 -2.98 5.97 -14.10
N LEU A 247 -1.89 5.22 -14.32
CA LEU A 247 -0.80 5.10 -13.35
C LEU A 247 -0.08 6.44 -13.14
N ARG A 248 0.14 7.22 -14.19
CA ARG A 248 0.69 8.58 -14.08
C ARG A 248 -0.23 9.51 -13.31
N GLY A 249 -1.54 9.45 -13.56
CA GLY A 249 -2.54 10.22 -12.81
C GLY A 249 -2.55 9.85 -11.32
N MET A 250 -2.51 8.55 -10.99
CA MET A 250 -2.41 8.09 -9.60
C MET A 250 -1.11 8.55 -8.94
N MET A 251 0.00 8.53 -9.68
CA MET A 251 1.29 9.01 -9.20
C MET A 251 1.25 10.49 -8.82
N LEU A 252 0.68 11.32 -9.70
CA LEU A 252 0.48 12.75 -9.46
C LEU A 252 -0.44 13.01 -8.26
N TYR A 253 -1.54 12.26 -8.13
CA TYR A 253 -2.45 12.36 -6.97
C TYR A 253 -1.70 12.05 -5.66
N HIS A 254 -0.97 10.93 -5.61
CA HIS A 254 -0.22 10.54 -4.41
C HIS A 254 0.98 11.46 -4.11
N HIS A 255 1.47 12.21 -5.09
CA HIS A 255 2.48 13.24 -4.88
C HIS A 255 1.89 14.58 -4.40
N GLY A 256 0.57 14.78 -4.56
CA GLY A 256 -0.13 16.01 -4.20
C GLY A 256 -0.43 16.94 -5.38
N SER A 257 0.01 16.60 -6.61
CA SER A 257 -0.26 17.34 -7.85
C SER A 257 -1.65 17.01 -8.42
N ILE A 258 -2.69 17.28 -7.65
CA ILE A 258 -4.07 16.80 -7.92
C ILE A 258 -4.64 17.39 -9.22
N GLN A 259 -4.36 18.66 -9.54
CA GLN A 259 -4.87 19.29 -10.76
C GLN A 259 -4.34 18.60 -12.03
N GLU A 260 -3.06 18.23 -12.06
CA GLU A 260 -2.47 17.47 -13.16
C GLU A 260 -3.00 16.03 -13.22
N ALA A 261 -3.26 15.41 -12.05
CA ALA A 261 -3.88 14.10 -11.97
C ALA A 261 -5.26 14.08 -12.65
N ILE A 262 -6.09 15.09 -12.39
CA ILE A 262 -7.42 15.24 -13.03
C ILE A 262 -7.29 15.30 -14.56
N GLY A 263 -6.26 15.96 -15.10
CA GLY A 263 -5.99 16.00 -16.53
C GLY A 263 -5.79 14.61 -17.13
N ASN A 264 -4.99 13.77 -16.45
CA ASN A 264 -4.73 12.39 -16.87
C ASN A 264 -5.99 11.52 -16.80
N PHE A 265 -6.78 11.62 -15.71
CA PHE A 265 -8.02 10.86 -15.59
C PHE A 265 -9.09 11.32 -16.60
N LYS A 266 -9.18 12.61 -16.90
CA LYS A 266 -10.04 13.11 -17.99
C LYS A 266 -9.63 12.53 -19.33
N ARG A 267 -8.33 12.46 -19.64
CA ARG A 267 -7.84 11.85 -20.88
C ARG A 267 -8.12 10.35 -20.91
N CYS A 268 -7.92 9.63 -19.82
CA CYS A 268 -8.29 8.22 -19.68
C CYS A 268 -9.78 8.00 -20.00
N LEU A 269 -10.67 8.81 -19.42
CA LEU A 269 -12.12 8.71 -19.62
C LEU A 269 -12.61 9.18 -20.99
N GLN A 270 -11.79 9.93 -21.74
CA GLN A 270 -12.08 10.22 -23.15
C GLN A 270 -11.87 8.98 -24.03
N LEU A 271 -10.93 8.11 -23.66
CA LEU A 271 -10.59 6.89 -24.40
C LEU A 271 -11.50 5.73 -23.95
N GLU A 272 -11.70 5.57 -22.65
CA GLU A 272 -12.60 4.59 -22.04
C GLU A 272 -13.60 5.27 -21.08
N PRO A 273 -14.79 5.66 -21.56
CA PRO A 273 -15.80 6.37 -20.75
C PRO A 273 -16.29 5.63 -19.51
N TYR A 274 -16.16 4.30 -19.50
CA TYR A 274 -16.61 3.41 -18.43
C TYR A 274 -15.46 2.88 -17.56
N ASN A 275 -14.23 3.42 -17.72
CA ASN A 275 -13.09 3.00 -16.90
C ASN A 275 -13.31 3.40 -15.43
N GLU A 276 -13.57 2.38 -14.60
CA GLU A 276 -13.96 2.56 -13.21
C GLU A 276 -12.89 3.26 -12.37
N VAL A 277 -11.62 2.92 -12.58
CA VAL A 277 -10.50 3.46 -11.80
C VAL A 277 -10.29 4.93 -12.09
N CYS A 278 -10.27 5.29 -13.37
CA CYS A 278 -10.14 6.69 -13.77
C CYS A 278 -11.34 7.50 -13.30
N GLN A 279 -12.54 6.91 -13.30
CA GLN A 279 -13.76 7.55 -12.83
C GLN A 279 -13.75 7.76 -11.31
N TYR A 280 -13.32 6.76 -10.53
CA TYR A 280 -13.12 6.82 -9.09
C TYR A 280 -12.07 7.87 -8.71
N MET A 281 -10.87 7.76 -9.30
CA MET A 281 -9.75 8.66 -8.99
C MET A 281 -10.02 10.10 -9.43
N LYS A 282 -10.76 10.32 -10.52
CA LYS A 282 -11.25 11.65 -10.89
C LYS A 282 -12.19 12.20 -9.81
N GLY A 283 -13.15 11.40 -9.34
CA GLY A 283 -14.08 11.80 -8.29
C GLY A 283 -13.35 12.16 -7.00
N LEU A 284 -12.43 11.29 -6.55
CA LEU A 284 -11.56 11.51 -5.40
C LEU A 284 -10.73 12.80 -5.53
N SER A 285 -10.12 13.02 -6.70
CA SER A 285 -9.31 14.22 -6.96
C SER A 285 -10.14 15.50 -6.87
N HIS A 286 -11.36 15.51 -7.41
CA HIS A 286 -12.27 16.64 -7.28
C HIS A 286 -12.67 16.90 -5.82
N VAL A 287 -12.95 15.85 -5.02
CA VAL A 287 -13.26 16.00 -3.59
C VAL A 287 -12.08 16.55 -2.80
N ALA A 288 -10.87 16.06 -3.07
CA ALA A 288 -9.66 16.61 -2.45
C ALA A 288 -9.44 18.09 -2.82
N MET A 289 -9.90 18.50 -4.01
CA MET A 289 -9.94 19.90 -4.43
C MET A 289 -11.11 20.72 -3.84
N GLY A 290 -12.05 20.10 -3.14
CA GLY A 290 -13.28 20.72 -2.65
C GLY A 290 -14.32 21.01 -3.75
N GLN A 291 -14.21 20.35 -4.90
CA GLN A 291 -15.14 20.40 -6.03
C GLN A 291 -16.16 19.26 -5.91
N PHE A 292 -17.07 19.37 -4.95
CA PHE A 292 -17.95 18.27 -4.54
C PHE A 292 -18.98 17.91 -5.61
N TYR A 293 -19.43 18.87 -6.43
CA TYR A 293 -20.39 18.57 -7.50
C TYR A 293 -19.80 17.60 -8.53
N GLU A 294 -18.63 17.92 -9.09
CA GLU A 294 -17.97 17.05 -10.06
C GLU A 294 -17.45 15.76 -9.40
N GLY A 295 -17.06 15.81 -8.13
CA GLY A 295 -16.68 14.65 -7.32
C GLY A 295 -17.82 13.62 -7.17
N ILE A 296 -18.95 14.05 -6.63
CA ILE A 296 -20.13 13.19 -6.41
C ILE A 296 -20.70 12.69 -7.73
N LYS A 297 -20.79 13.56 -8.74
CA LYS A 297 -21.19 13.15 -10.09
C LYS A 297 -20.30 12.04 -10.63
N ALA A 298 -18.99 12.13 -10.39
CA ALA A 298 -18.07 11.10 -10.84
C ALA A 298 -18.24 9.78 -10.08
N GLN A 299 -18.40 9.84 -8.76
CA GLN A 299 -18.64 8.68 -7.89
C GLN A 299 -19.96 7.98 -8.21
N THR A 300 -21.04 8.74 -8.45
CA THR A 300 -22.33 8.18 -8.84
C THR A 300 -22.23 7.38 -10.14
N LYS A 301 -21.41 7.80 -11.11
CA LYS A 301 -21.19 7.01 -12.33
C LYS A 301 -20.56 5.64 -12.05
N VAL A 302 -19.63 5.54 -11.10
CA VAL A 302 -19.05 4.25 -10.68
C VAL A 302 -20.15 3.38 -10.04
N MET A 303 -20.97 3.98 -9.17
CA MET A 303 -22.07 3.27 -8.50
C MET A 303 -23.15 2.77 -9.45
N LEU A 304 -23.34 3.40 -10.62
CA LEU A 304 -24.32 2.95 -11.61
C LEU A 304 -23.84 1.72 -12.40
N ASN A 305 -22.54 1.46 -12.42
CA ASN A 305 -21.96 0.29 -13.08
C ASN A 305 -21.89 -0.89 -12.11
N ASP A 306 -23.07 -1.36 -11.66
CA ASP A 306 -23.15 -2.47 -10.71
C ASP A 306 -22.50 -3.76 -11.28
N PRO A 307 -21.63 -4.44 -10.50
CA PRO A 307 -21.07 -5.72 -10.91
C PRO A 307 -22.16 -6.77 -11.14
N LEU A 308 -22.00 -7.59 -12.18
CA LEU A 308 -22.96 -8.66 -12.49
C LEU A 308 -23.00 -9.70 -11.36
N PRO A 309 -24.13 -10.42 -11.16
CA PRO A 309 -24.20 -11.49 -10.17
C PRO A 309 -23.09 -12.54 -10.38
N GLY A 310 -22.31 -12.81 -9.32
CA GLY A 310 -21.15 -13.72 -9.36
C GLY A 310 -19.83 -13.07 -9.78
N GLN A 311 -19.85 -11.82 -10.27
CA GLN A 311 -18.65 -11.03 -10.51
C GLN A 311 -18.09 -10.50 -9.20
N LYS A 312 -16.77 -10.61 -9.02
CA LYS A 312 -16.09 -10.04 -7.86
C LYS A 312 -16.04 -8.52 -8.00
N THR A 313 -16.59 -7.81 -7.01
CA THR A 313 -16.54 -6.34 -6.94
C THR A 313 -15.09 -5.86 -6.87
N SER A 314 -14.75 -4.83 -7.65
CA SER A 314 -13.47 -4.13 -7.54
C SER A 314 -13.32 -3.40 -6.20
N SER A 315 -12.10 -2.99 -5.86
CA SER A 315 -11.82 -2.22 -4.64
C SER A 315 -12.43 -0.81 -4.72
N GLU A 316 -12.36 -0.20 -5.90
CA GLU A 316 -12.88 1.13 -6.21
C GLU A 316 -14.40 1.15 -6.05
N TYR A 317 -15.11 0.13 -6.54
CA TYR A 317 -16.55 -0.01 -6.35
C TYR A 317 -16.93 -0.19 -4.86
N LEU A 318 -16.14 -0.94 -4.08
CA LEU A 318 -16.39 -1.08 -2.64
C LEU A 318 -16.24 0.26 -1.91
N LYS A 319 -15.23 1.05 -2.28
CA LYS A 319 -14.91 2.33 -1.64
C LYS A 319 -15.82 3.48 -2.06
N VAL A 320 -16.32 3.48 -3.30
CA VAL A 320 -16.96 4.67 -3.89
C VAL A 320 -18.20 5.12 -3.13
N LYS A 321 -18.95 4.19 -2.54
CA LYS A 321 -20.13 4.52 -1.71
C LYS A 321 -19.73 5.26 -0.44
N TYR A 322 -18.67 4.82 0.25
CA TYR A 322 -18.11 5.53 1.40
C TYR A 322 -17.60 6.91 1.02
N LEU A 323 -16.84 6.99 -0.08
CA LEU A 323 -16.30 8.25 -0.54
C LEU A 323 -17.41 9.24 -0.92
N ARG A 324 -18.50 8.79 -1.55
CA ARG A 324 -19.67 9.63 -1.86
C ARG A 324 -20.33 10.20 -0.63
N GLU A 325 -20.66 9.36 0.35
CA GLU A 325 -21.31 9.82 1.57
C GLU A 325 -20.39 10.72 2.39
N TYR A 326 -19.09 10.42 2.41
CA TYR A 326 -18.11 11.30 3.03
C TYR A 326 -17.96 12.64 2.29
N SER A 327 -18.05 12.65 0.96
CA SER A 327 -18.04 13.87 0.14
C SER A 327 -19.24 14.76 0.45
N ARG A 328 -20.42 14.15 0.64
CA ARG A 328 -21.66 14.85 1.05
C ARG A 328 -21.53 15.45 2.43
N TYR A 329 -21.00 14.68 3.38
CA TYR A 329 -20.72 15.17 4.74
C TYR A 329 -19.71 16.34 4.72
N MET A 330 -18.62 16.23 3.96
CA MET A 330 -17.65 17.32 3.83
C MET A 330 -18.26 18.56 3.20
N HIS A 331 -19.14 18.40 2.20
CA HIS A 331 -19.86 19.52 1.58
C HIS A 331 -20.78 20.23 2.59
N SER A 332 -21.57 19.48 3.37
CA SER A 332 -22.49 20.10 4.36
C SER A 332 -21.77 20.84 5.50
N HIS A 333 -20.50 20.49 5.78
CA HIS A 333 -19.67 21.12 6.81
C HIS A 333 -18.59 22.05 6.24
N LEU A 334 -18.68 22.40 4.95
CA LEU A 334 -17.61 23.13 4.25
C LEU A 334 -17.39 24.52 4.83
N ASP A 335 -18.48 25.24 5.12
CA ASP A 335 -18.47 26.61 5.62
C ASP A 335 -18.61 26.71 7.16
N MET A 336 -18.62 25.56 7.85
CA MET A 336 -18.69 25.51 9.31
C MET A 336 -17.31 25.70 9.95
N PRO A 337 -17.24 26.22 11.19
CA PRO A 337 -15.99 26.27 11.94
C PRO A 337 -15.36 24.89 12.09
N VAL A 338 -14.04 24.78 11.92
CA VAL A 338 -13.29 23.49 12.04
C VAL A 338 -13.46 22.84 13.42
N ALA A 339 -13.77 23.63 14.45
CA ALA A 339 -14.07 23.12 15.78
C ALA A 339 -15.33 22.23 15.81
N GLU A 340 -16.28 22.43 14.89
CA GLU A 340 -17.55 21.69 14.80
C GLU A 340 -17.43 20.46 13.88
N TYR A 341 -16.39 20.39 13.05
CA TYR A 341 -16.11 19.23 12.19
C TYR A 341 -15.67 18.02 13.03
N ASN A 342 -16.52 17.00 13.17
CA ASN A 342 -16.24 15.80 13.97
C ASN A 342 -16.81 14.50 13.37
N VAL A 343 -16.12 13.97 12.35
CA VAL A 343 -16.47 12.72 11.66
C VAL A 343 -16.66 11.53 12.62
N ASP A 344 -15.90 11.46 13.72
CA ASP A 344 -16.01 10.32 14.64
C ASP A 344 -17.31 10.35 15.46
N GLN A 345 -17.90 11.52 15.69
CA GLN A 345 -19.21 11.64 16.36
C GLN A 345 -20.36 11.65 15.36
N ASP A 346 -20.17 12.32 14.21
CA ASP A 346 -21.26 12.61 13.29
C ASP A 346 -21.59 11.43 12.36
N LEU A 347 -20.59 10.62 11.97
CA LEU A 347 -20.84 9.49 11.07
C LEU A 347 -21.25 8.21 11.82
N PRO A 348 -22.21 7.43 11.29
CA PRO A 348 -22.65 6.18 11.90
C PRO A 348 -21.51 5.20 12.17
N GLY A 349 -21.55 4.53 13.32
CA GLY A 349 -20.49 3.61 13.73
C GLY A 349 -20.27 2.44 12.75
N ASN A 350 -21.35 1.85 12.20
CA ASN A 350 -21.24 0.76 11.21
C ASN A 350 -20.59 1.25 9.89
N PHE A 351 -20.90 2.47 9.47
CA PHE A 351 -20.26 3.12 8.32
C PHE A 351 -18.74 3.20 8.53
N LYS A 352 -18.32 3.76 9.66
CA LYS A 352 -16.91 3.90 10.04
C LYS A 352 -16.18 2.55 10.08
N ASN A 353 -16.79 1.54 10.70
CA ASN A 353 -16.21 0.20 10.82
C ASN A 353 -16.02 -0.49 9.46
N HIS A 354 -17.05 -0.47 8.60
CA HIS A 354 -16.95 -1.12 7.29
C HIS A 354 -15.96 -0.38 6.38
N TRP A 355 -15.96 0.96 6.42
CA TRP A 355 -15.02 1.77 5.65
C TRP A 355 -13.57 1.50 6.04
N ALA A 356 -13.26 1.50 7.35
CA ALA A 356 -11.91 1.22 7.84
C ALA A 356 -11.41 -0.19 7.48
N LYS A 357 -12.32 -1.16 7.34
CA LYS A 357 -12.03 -2.56 6.98
C LYS A 357 -12.15 -2.85 5.48
N ASN A 358 -12.51 -1.86 4.66
CA ASN A 358 -12.78 -2.01 3.23
C ASN A 358 -13.81 -3.12 2.92
N LEU A 359 -14.88 -3.19 3.71
CA LEU A 359 -15.97 -4.15 3.54
C LEU A 359 -17.02 -3.63 2.55
N PRO A 360 -17.85 -4.50 1.94
CA PRO A 360 -18.99 -4.08 1.16
C PRO A 360 -19.93 -3.13 1.93
N PHE A 361 -20.47 -2.15 1.21
CA PHE A 361 -21.46 -1.21 1.72
C PHE A 361 -22.83 -1.91 1.84
N LEU A 362 -22.97 -2.74 2.86
CA LEU A 362 -24.17 -3.48 3.23
C LEU A 362 -24.56 -3.07 4.65
N ILE A 363 -25.09 -1.85 4.78
CA ILE A 363 -25.48 -1.26 6.06
C ILE A 363 -27.00 -1.12 6.04
N GLU A 364 -27.66 -1.89 6.89
CA GLU A 364 -29.12 -1.82 7.09
C GLU A 364 -29.48 -0.46 7.71
N GLU A 365 -30.60 0.12 7.25
CA GLU A 365 -31.15 1.39 7.76
C GLU A 365 -30.15 2.58 7.71
N TYR A 366 -29.23 2.59 6.74
CA TYR A 366 -28.34 3.74 6.56
C TYR A 366 -29.07 4.97 6.03
N GLU A 367 -29.09 6.04 6.82
CA GLU A 367 -29.52 7.36 6.36
C GLU A 367 -28.40 8.05 5.57
N GLU A 368 -28.72 8.40 4.33
CA GLU A 368 -27.78 9.15 3.47
C GLU A 368 -27.44 10.52 4.06
N GLN A 369 -26.19 10.94 3.91
CA GLN A 369 -25.74 12.27 4.32
C GLN A 369 -26.49 13.38 3.55
N PRO A 370 -26.54 14.63 4.04
CA PRO A 370 -27.21 15.71 3.32
C PRO A 370 -26.72 15.83 1.86
N GLY A 371 -27.64 15.96 0.91
CA GLY A 371 -27.28 16.19 -0.49
C GLY A 371 -26.59 17.55 -0.68
N LEU A 372 -26.07 17.79 -1.88
CA LEU A 372 -25.45 19.07 -2.23
C LEU A 372 -26.44 20.22 -2.07
N GLN A 373 -26.14 21.12 -1.12
CA GLN A 373 -26.95 22.30 -0.85
C GLN A 373 -26.61 23.45 -1.81
N PRO A 374 -27.60 24.07 -2.50
CA PRO A 374 -27.34 25.13 -3.49
C PRO A 374 -26.62 26.37 -2.93
N HIS A 375 -26.76 26.64 -1.64
CA HIS A 375 -26.14 27.79 -0.98
C HIS A 375 -24.67 27.56 -0.61
N ILE A 376 -24.21 26.30 -0.52
CA ILE A 376 -22.83 25.94 -0.24
C ILE A 376 -22.11 25.72 -1.58
N LYS A 377 -21.23 26.66 -1.96
CA LYS A 377 -20.49 26.59 -3.22
C LYS A 377 -19.25 25.71 -3.09
N ASP A 378 -18.84 25.09 -4.19
CA ASP A 378 -17.56 24.38 -4.27
C ASP A 378 -16.38 25.31 -3.94
N VAL A 379 -15.26 24.71 -3.52
CA VAL A 379 -14.03 25.43 -3.22
C VAL A 379 -13.40 25.95 -4.52
N LEU A 380 -12.99 27.22 -4.49
CA LEU A 380 -12.30 27.84 -5.62
C LEU A 380 -10.79 27.71 -5.43
N PRO A 381 -10.01 27.46 -6.50
CA PRO A 381 -8.56 27.49 -6.42
C PRO A 381 -8.06 28.86 -5.93
N GLN A 382 -7.19 28.85 -4.93
CA GLN A 382 -6.53 30.06 -4.42
C GLN A 382 -5.12 30.16 -5.02
N ASN A 383 -4.70 31.37 -5.38
CA ASN A 383 -3.32 31.63 -5.76
C ASN A 383 -2.50 31.89 -4.48
N PHE A 384 -1.22 31.52 -4.49
CA PHE A 384 -0.33 31.85 -3.39
C PHE A 384 -0.25 33.36 -3.15
N ASP A 385 -0.23 34.14 -4.23
CA ASP A 385 -0.13 35.61 -4.18
C ASP A 385 -1.37 36.30 -3.60
N SER A 386 -2.53 35.63 -3.54
CA SER A 386 -3.74 36.23 -2.96
C SER A 386 -3.73 36.23 -1.43
N TYR A 387 -2.86 35.43 -0.81
CA TYR A 387 -2.67 35.49 0.65
C TYR A 387 -1.83 36.70 1.04
N ASN A 388 -2.08 37.26 2.23
CA ASN A 388 -1.21 38.29 2.78
C ASN A 388 0.19 37.71 3.10
N THR A 389 1.18 38.58 3.25
CA THR A 389 2.59 38.19 3.45
C THR A 389 2.82 37.31 4.68
N GLU A 390 2.05 37.51 5.76
CA GLU A 390 2.16 36.71 6.97
C GLU A 390 1.63 35.27 6.77
N VAL A 391 0.53 35.11 6.04
CA VAL A 391 -0.03 33.79 5.69
C VAL A 391 0.85 33.08 4.66
N GLN A 392 1.43 33.80 3.68
CA GLN A 392 2.42 33.23 2.77
C GLN A 392 3.63 32.66 3.53
N LYS A 393 4.15 33.41 4.53
CA LYS A 393 5.22 32.95 5.41
C LYS A 393 4.81 31.73 6.23
N LEU A 394 3.57 31.71 6.73
CA LEU A 394 3.00 30.56 7.43
C LEU A 394 2.97 29.31 6.54
N ILE A 395 2.50 29.43 5.30
CA ILE A 395 2.44 28.33 4.32
C ILE A 395 3.84 27.78 4.05
N CYS A 396 4.82 28.64 3.75
CA CYS A 396 6.19 28.18 3.50
C CYS A 396 6.84 27.51 4.72
N THR A 397 6.53 28.00 5.92
CA THR A 397 7.00 27.38 7.16
C THR A 397 6.38 26.00 7.34
N ALA A 398 5.08 25.85 7.08
CA ALA A 398 4.39 24.58 7.13
C ALA A 398 4.95 23.57 6.12
N ASP A 399 5.16 23.97 4.86
CA ASP A 399 5.75 23.10 3.84
C ASP A 399 7.12 22.57 4.27
N HIS A 400 7.96 23.44 4.86
CA HIS A 400 9.27 23.05 5.38
C HIS A 400 9.17 22.04 6.54
N LEU A 401 8.34 22.32 7.55
CA LEU A 401 8.16 21.44 8.71
C LEU A 401 7.57 20.08 8.30
N GLY A 402 6.59 20.09 7.39
CA GLY A 402 5.99 18.89 6.84
C GLY A 402 6.99 17.99 6.11
N ALA A 403 7.90 18.59 5.33
CA ALA A 403 8.93 17.86 4.60
C ALA A 403 9.93 17.13 5.51
N LEU A 404 10.14 17.60 6.76
CA LEU A 404 10.98 16.90 7.75
C LEU A 404 10.37 15.57 8.21
N MET A 405 9.06 15.39 8.05
CA MET A 405 8.33 14.18 8.43
C MET A 405 8.38 13.09 7.36
N GLN A 406 8.97 13.37 6.19
CA GLN A 406 9.07 12.41 5.10
C GLN A 406 9.98 11.24 5.49
N TYR A 407 9.45 10.02 5.42
CA TYR A 407 10.28 8.81 5.53
C TYR A 407 11.22 8.68 4.34
N ASN A 408 12.51 8.46 4.63
CA ASN A 408 13.55 8.16 3.66
C ASN A 408 13.77 6.65 3.56
N THR A 409 12.72 5.93 3.16
CA THR A 409 12.69 4.47 3.08
C THR A 409 11.92 4.07 1.82
N PRO A 410 12.31 2.99 1.11
CA PRO A 410 11.57 2.48 -0.03
C PRO A 410 10.07 2.35 0.23
N GLY A 411 9.26 2.73 -0.75
CA GLY A 411 7.80 2.59 -0.71
C GLY A 411 7.04 3.71 -0.02
N PHE A 412 7.72 4.79 0.39
CA PHE A 412 7.09 6.03 0.85
C PHE A 412 7.31 7.15 -0.16
N LEU A 413 6.24 7.52 -0.86
CA LEU A 413 6.26 8.62 -1.81
C LEU A 413 6.07 9.97 -1.08
N PRO A 414 6.86 11.02 -1.40
CA PRO A 414 6.59 12.36 -0.89
C PRO A 414 5.26 12.88 -1.40
N ASN A 415 4.45 13.44 -0.49
CA ASN A 415 3.16 14.03 -0.80
C ASN A 415 3.13 15.48 -0.28
N LEU A 416 3.22 16.45 -1.19
CA LEU A 416 3.31 17.87 -0.86
C LEU A 416 2.08 18.38 -0.11
N ARG A 417 0.90 17.88 -0.47
CA ARG A 417 -0.37 18.23 0.17
C ARG A 417 -0.42 17.76 1.62
N VAL A 418 0.01 16.53 1.88
CA VAL A 418 0.10 15.97 3.23
C VAL A 418 1.21 16.66 4.02
N HIS A 419 2.37 16.96 3.42
CA HIS A 419 3.44 17.72 4.08
C HIS A 419 2.90 19.06 4.58
N ARG A 420 2.24 19.84 3.72
CA ARG A 420 1.64 21.11 4.15
C ARG A 420 0.64 20.93 5.28
N ALA A 421 -0.26 19.96 5.17
CA ALA A 421 -1.26 19.69 6.20
C ALA A 421 -0.62 19.39 7.56
N MET A 422 0.39 18.53 7.58
CA MET A 422 1.05 18.14 8.82
C MET A 422 1.95 19.23 9.38
N GLY A 423 2.54 20.07 8.52
CA GLY A 423 3.26 21.27 8.93
C GLY A 423 2.35 22.33 9.56
N LEU A 424 1.17 22.57 8.97
CA LEU A 424 0.14 23.45 9.55
C LEU A 424 -0.34 22.89 10.88
N ALA A 425 -0.58 21.58 10.96
CA ALA A 425 -0.92 20.89 12.21
C ALA A 425 0.16 21.08 13.29
N THR A 426 1.45 20.96 12.94
CA THR A 426 2.57 21.20 13.86
C THR A 426 2.55 22.61 14.44
N ILE A 427 2.35 23.62 13.58
CA ILE A 427 2.29 25.03 14.03
C ILE A 427 1.03 25.25 14.89
N GLU A 428 -0.10 24.67 14.52
CA GLU A 428 -1.34 24.81 15.29
C GLU A 428 -1.25 24.12 16.66
N VAL A 429 -0.64 22.93 16.74
CA VAL A 429 -0.36 22.23 18.01
C VAL A 429 0.56 23.08 18.89
N MET A 430 1.63 23.67 18.32
CA MET A 430 2.50 24.60 19.04
C MET A 430 1.70 25.75 19.65
N GLN A 431 0.89 26.43 18.83
CA GLN A 431 0.06 27.56 19.25
C GLN A 431 -0.99 27.16 20.29
N ALA A 432 -1.60 25.98 20.17
CA ALA A 432 -2.59 25.46 21.12
C ALA A 432 -1.97 25.11 22.48
N MET A 433 -0.77 24.51 22.47
CA MET A 433 -0.04 24.16 23.70
C MET A 433 0.48 25.40 24.43
N GLN A 434 1.05 26.38 23.71
CA GLN A 434 1.47 27.64 24.31
C GLN A 434 0.30 28.36 25.00
N ARG A 435 -0.86 28.46 24.34
CA ARG A 435 -2.09 29.01 24.94
C ARG A 435 -2.48 28.26 26.22
N THR A 436 -2.41 26.93 26.20
CA THR A 436 -2.75 26.07 27.35
C THR A 436 -1.80 26.28 28.52
N TRP A 437 -0.50 26.41 28.26
CA TRP A 437 0.52 26.68 29.28
C TRP A 437 0.46 28.11 29.82
N SER A 438 -0.07 29.06 29.06
CA SER A 438 -0.42 30.41 29.55
C SER A 438 -1.78 30.47 30.30
N ASN A 439 -2.32 29.33 30.74
CA ASN A 439 -3.61 29.19 31.44
C ASN A 439 -4.87 29.56 30.63
N SER A 440 -4.79 29.58 29.30
CA SER A 440 -5.98 29.72 28.46
C SER A 440 -6.76 28.41 28.40
N LYS A 441 -8.10 28.51 28.35
CA LYS A 441 -8.98 27.36 28.14
C LYS A 441 -9.30 27.22 26.65
N VAL A 442 -9.56 25.99 26.21
CA VAL A 442 -9.98 25.68 24.84
C VAL A 442 -11.49 25.50 24.81
N ARG A 443 -12.14 25.97 23.73
CA ARG A 443 -13.55 25.73 23.49
C ARG A 443 -13.71 24.49 22.62
N VAL A 444 -14.28 23.42 23.18
CA VAL A 444 -14.55 22.16 22.48
C VAL A 444 -16.04 21.85 22.62
N ASN A 445 -16.73 21.59 21.51
CA ASN A 445 -18.18 21.32 21.46
C ASN A 445 -19.00 22.34 22.27
N GLY A 446 -18.69 23.63 22.07
CA GLY A 446 -19.36 24.73 22.77
C GLY A 446 -18.97 24.95 24.24
N LYS A 447 -18.22 24.04 24.87
CA LYS A 447 -17.80 24.13 26.28
C LYS A 447 -16.35 24.58 26.42
N THR A 448 -16.10 25.50 27.35
CA THR A 448 -14.75 26.01 27.65
C THR A 448 -14.10 25.20 28.76
N ARG A 449 -13.12 24.37 28.42
CA ARG A 449 -12.39 23.48 29.36
C ARG A 449 -10.88 23.49 29.11
N PRO A 450 -10.05 23.03 30.07
CA PRO A 450 -8.64 22.77 29.79
C PRO A 450 -8.50 21.76 28.64
N MET A 451 -7.52 22.01 27.77
CA MET A 451 -7.16 21.11 26.67
C MET A 451 -6.71 19.77 27.25
N GLN A 452 -7.24 18.67 26.73
CA GLN A 452 -6.81 17.30 27.03
C GLN A 452 -5.85 16.82 25.96
N TRP A 453 -5.12 15.72 26.24
CA TRP A 453 -4.22 15.11 25.27
C TRP A 453 -4.93 14.81 23.95
N ARG A 454 -6.17 14.32 24.00
CA ARG A 454 -6.93 13.99 22.78
C ARG A 454 -7.19 15.20 21.90
N ASP A 455 -7.51 16.35 22.50
CA ASP A 455 -7.75 17.59 21.74
C ASP A 455 -6.48 18.03 21.00
N MET A 456 -5.31 17.83 21.61
CA MET A 456 -4.01 18.11 21.00
C MET A 456 -3.75 17.23 19.77
N PHE A 457 -4.02 15.92 19.86
CA PHE A 457 -3.89 15.02 18.71
C PHE A 457 -4.97 15.26 17.64
N ASP A 458 -6.17 15.65 18.07
CA ASP A 458 -7.31 15.87 17.17
C ASP A 458 -7.05 17.00 16.16
N ILE A 459 -6.27 18.03 16.54
CA ILE A 459 -5.77 19.05 15.61
C ILE A 459 -5.08 18.40 14.40
N ALA A 460 -4.10 17.53 14.66
CA ALA A 460 -3.36 16.85 13.61
C ALA A 460 -4.20 15.81 12.85
N VAL A 461 -5.14 15.15 13.53
CA VAL A 461 -6.09 14.21 12.90
C VAL A 461 -6.97 14.94 11.87
N LYS A 462 -7.49 16.13 12.20
CA LYS A 462 -8.33 16.93 11.29
C LYS A 462 -7.59 17.31 10.01
N TRP A 463 -6.38 17.87 10.15
CA TRP A 463 -5.53 18.17 9.00
C TRP A 463 -5.23 16.93 8.17
N ARG A 464 -4.82 15.82 8.80
CA ARG A 464 -4.53 14.57 8.10
C ARG A 464 -5.74 14.04 7.34
N ARG A 465 -6.94 14.12 7.93
CA ARG A 465 -8.19 13.62 7.35
C ARG A 465 -8.65 14.45 6.14
N ILE A 466 -8.51 15.78 6.20
CA ILE A 466 -8.85 16.67 5.08
C ILE A 466 -7.77 16.57 3.97
N ALA A 467 -6.53 16.25 4.34
CA ALA A 467 -5.41 16.10 3.41
C ALA A 467 -5.49 14.88 2.46
N ASP A 468 -6.29 13.85 2.78
CA ASP A 468 -6.52 12.72 1.89
C ASP A 468 -7.88 12.08 2.17
N PRO A 469 -8.95 12.49 1.45
CA PRO A 469 -10.29 12.01 1.71
C PRO A 469 -10.52 10.53 1.35
N ASP A 470 -9.56 9.86 0.68
CA ASP A 470 -9.62 8.42 0.39
C ASP A 470 -9.43 7.57 1.65
N GLN A 471 -8.64 8.07 2.60
CA GLN A 471 -8.22 7.30 3.77
C GLN A 471 -9.09 7.60 5.00
N PRO A 472 -9.79 6.59 5.57
CA PRO A 472 -10.50 6.77 6.82
C PRO A 472 -9.48 6.85 7.97
N VAL A 473 -9.22 8.07 8.44
CA VAL A 473 -8.43 8.34 9.64
C VAL A 473 -9.41 8.53 10.79
N LEU A 474 -9.66 7.48 11.57
CA LEU A 474 -10.72 7.41 12.57
C LEU A 474 -10.15 6.92 13.91
N TRP A 475 -10.68 7.43 15.02
CA TRP A 475 -10.36 6.95 16.35
C TRP A 475 -10.96 5.56 16.56
N LEU A 476 -10.11 4.56 16.77
CA LEU A 476 -10.54 3.17 16.88
C LEU A 476 -11.41 2.95 18.11
N ASP A 477 -11.11 3.61 19.22
CA ASP A 477 -11.87 3.54 20.47
C ASP A 477 -13.28 4.16 20.39
N GLN A 478 -13.56 4.91 19.31
CA GLN A 478 -14.88 5.48 19.02
C GLN A 478 -15.65 4.69 17.94
N MET A 479 -15.16 3.49 17.58
CA MET A 479 -15.88 2.53 16.73
C MET A 479 -16.91 1.72 17.54
N PRO A 480 -17.92 1.09 16.89
CA PRO A 480 -18.92 0.29 17.60
C PRO A 480 -18.29 -0.80 18.47
N ALA A 481 -18.78 -0.94 19.71
CA ALA A 481 -18.25 -1.87 20.71
C ALA A 481 -18.14 -3.32 20.21
N ARG A 482 -19.09 -3.84 19.42
CA ARG A 482 -19.00 -5.22 18.85
C ARG A 482 -17.80 -5.43 17.92
N SER A 483 -17.31 -4.35 17.30
CA SER A 483 -16.14 -4.40 16.42
C SER A 483 -14.82 -4.33 17.20
N LEU A 484 -14.84 -3.71 18.38
CA LEU A 484 -13.73 -3.62 19.34
C LEU A 484 -13.66 -4.81 20.29
N SER A 485 -14.79 -5.46 20.61
CA SER A 485 -14.86 -6.62 21.49
C SER A 485 -14.16 -7.87 20.90
N ARG A 486 -13.90 -7.87 19.59
CA ARG A 486 -13.05 -8.85 18.90
C ARG A 486 -11.62 -8.33 18.62
N GLY A 487 -11.33 -7.09 19.02
CA GLY A 487 -10.12 -6.33 18.65
C GLY A 487 -10.23 -5.74 17.24
N PHE A 488 -10.02 -4.43 17.10
CA PHE A 488 -9.57 -3.89 15.82
C PHE A 488 -8.06 -4.12 15.74
N ASN A 489 -7.63 -4.96 14.81
CA ASN A 489 -6.22 -5.29 14.68
C ASN A 489 -5.61 -4.49 13.54
N ASN A 490 -4.63 -3.66 13.85
CA ASN A 490 -3.78 -3.09 12.82
C ASN A 490 -2.81 -4.17 12.35
N HIS A 491 -3.09 -4.73 11.17
CA HIS A 491 -2.35 -5.84 10.57
C HIS A 491 -1.29 -5.32 9.61
N ILE A 492 -0.01 -5.50 9.96
CA ILE A 492 1.12 -5.17 9.10
C ILE A 492 1.72 -6.47 8.58
N ASN A 493 1.49 -6.77 7.31
CA ASN A 493 2.11 -7.91 6.64
C ASN A 493 3.53 -7.53 6.22
N LEU A 494 4.52 -8.21 6.80
CA LEU A 494 5.93 -8.11 6.43
C LEU A 494 6.24 -9.07 5.27
N ILE A 495 5.74 -10.31 5.37
CA ILE A 495 5.75 -11.29 4.29
C ILE A 495 4.35 -11.92 4.22
N ARG A 496 3.80 -12.02 3.01
CA ARG A 496 2.53 -12.73 2.75
C ARG A 496 2.66 -13.61 1.52
N GLY A 497 2.62 -14.92 1.72
CA GLY A 497 2.93 -15.87 0.67
C GLY A 497 4.41 -15.74 0.28
N GLN A 498 4.64 -15.37 -0.97
CA GLN A 498 5.97 -15.10 -1.53
C GLN A 498 6.26 -13.59 -1.66
N ILE A 499 5.37 -12.72 -1.18
CA ILE A 499 5.42 -11.26 -1.33
C ILE A 499 6.08 -10.64 -0.11
N ILE A 500 7.18 -9.92 -0.32
CA ILE A 500 7.92 -9.20 0.71
C ILE A 500 7.52 -7.71 0.70
N ASN A 501 7.24 -7.17 1.88
CA ASN A 501 6.96 -5.75 2.03
C ASN A 501 8.25 -4.94 2.19
N ILE A 502 8.68 -4.30 1.10
CA ILE A 502 9.95 -3.56 1.05
C ILE A 502 10.05 -2.42 2.07
N ARG A 503 8.91 -1.85 2.51
CA ARG A 503 8.87 -0.72 3.46
C ARG A 503 9.49 -1.04 4.81
N TYR A 504 9.50 -2.33 5.17
CA TYR A 504 9.94 -2.79 6.49
C TYR A 504 11.19 -3.66 6.42
N LEU A 505 11.82 -3.79 5.25
CA LEU A 505 12.95 -4.69 5.01
C LEU A 505 14.11 -4.41 5.99
N ASP A 506 14.41 -3.13 6.24
CA ASP A 506 15.48 -2.70 7.17
C ASP A 506 15.22 -3.08 8.64
N TYR A 507 14.00 -3.51 8.98
CA TYR A 507 13.63 -3.97 10.32
C TYR A 507 13.65 -5.49 10.48
N PHE A 508 13.80 -6.26 9.40
CA PHE A 508 13.69 -7.73 9.47
C PHE A 508 14.70 -8.33 10.45
N ASP A 509 15.96 -7.87 10.42
CA ASP A 509 17.00 -8.35 11.32
C ASP A 509 16.72 -8.01 12.79
N ASN A 510 16.25 -6.78 13.06
CA ASN A 510 15.90 -6.35 14.41
C ASN A 510 14.73 -7.16 14.96
N ILE A 511 13.70 -7.39 14.14
CA ILE A 511 12.53 -8.19 14.52
C ILE A 511 12.95 -9.65 14.71
N LEU A 512 13.81 -10.18 13.85
CA LEU A 512 14.34 -11.54 13.97
C LEU A 512 15.12 -11.72 15.27
N SER A 513 16.00 -10.78 15.63
CA SER A 513 16.70 -10.77 16.92
C SER A 513 15.71 -10.75 18.08
N PHE A 514 14.70 -9.87 18.02
CA PHE A 514 13.66 -9.80 19.04
C PHE A 514 12.89 -11.12 19.19
N ILE A 515 12.53 -11.78 18.08
CA ILE A 515 11.85 -13.08 18.10
C ILE A 515 12.73 -14.12 18.80
N LYS A 516 14.02 -14.21 18.45
CA LYS A 516 14.97 -15.13 19.07
C LYS A 516 15.04 -14.93 20.58
N ASP A 517 15.16 -13.69 21.03
CA ASP A 517 15.21 -13.36 22.46
C ASP A 517 13.94 -13.81 23.19
N ARG A 518 12.75 -13.56 22.60
CA ARG A 518 11.47 -13.97 23.19
C ARG A 518 11.28 -15.49 23.23
N ILE A 519 11.74 -16.21 22.20
CA ILE A 519 11.75 -17.67 22.19
C ILE A 519 12.62 -18.18 23.35
N LEU A 520 13.82 -17.61 23.55
CA LEU A 520 14.70 -17.99 24.65
C LEU A 520 14.08 -17.72 26.03
N VAL A 521 13.41 -16.57 26.21
CA VAL A 521 12.69 -16.25 27.46
C VAL A 521 11.58 -17.27 27.73
N TYR A 522 10.78 -17.61 26.72
CA TYR A 522 9.70 -18.59 26.85
C TYR A 522 10.26 -19.99 27.21
N HIS A 523 11.23 -20.49 26.45
CA HIS A 523 11.82 -21.81 26.73
C HIS A 523 12.61 -21.83 28.05
N GLY A 524 13.21 -20.71 28.46
CA GLY A 524 13.84 -20.60 29.77
C GLY A 524 12.87 -20.74 30.94
N ALA A 525 11.65 -20.22 30.79
CA ALA A 525 10.61 -20.32 31.82
C ALA A 525 9.96 -21.73 31.88
N TYR A 526 9.72 -22.37 30.73
CA TYR A 526 8.93 -23.61 30.65
C TYR A 526 9.76 -24.89 30.40
N ASN A 527 10.97 -24.78 29.85
CA ASN A 527 11.89 -25.91 29.62
C ASN A 527 13.38 -25.53 29.84
N PRO A 528 13.81 -25.34 31.10
CA PRO A 528 15.18 -24.89 31.40
C PRO A 528 16.28 -25.85 30.95
N ARG A 529 16.00 -27.16 30.83
CA ARG A 529 16.99 -28.17 30.45
C ARG A 529 17.28 -28.17 28.95
N GLY A 530 16.28 -27.86 28.12
CA GLY A 530 16.41 -27.81 26.65
C GLY A 530 16.87 -26.45 26.10
N ILE A 531 17.05 -25.43 26.95
CA ILE A 531 17.37 -24.06 26.50
C ILE A 531 18.70 -23.96 25.73
N ILE A 532 19.68 -24.82 26.06
CA ILE A 532 21.00 -24.81 25.40
C ILE A 532 20.87 -25.28 23.95
N GLU A 533 20.09 -26.34 23.71
CA GLU A 533 19.81 -26.85 22.37
C GLU A 533 19.03 -25.84 21.54
N VAL A 534 18.02 -25.20 22.14
CA VAL A 534 17.26 -24.13 21.47
C VAL A 534 18.17 -22.96 21.10
N ARG A 535 19.07 -22.54 22.01
CA ARG A 535 20.03 -21.46 21.74
C ARG A 535 20.94 -21.80 20.55
N GLN A 536 21.53 -23.00 20.54
CA GLN A 536 22.38 -23.45 19.43
C GLN A 536 21.61 -23.52 18.10
N ALA A 537 20.35 -23.96 18.12
CA ALA A 537 19.53 -23.97 16.92
C ALA A 537 19.26 -22.55 16.39
N LEU A 538 18.98 -21.58 17.28
CA LEU A 538 18.72 -20.19 16.91
C LEU A 538 19.97 -19.42 16.42
N GLU A 539 21.18 -19.89 16.74
CA GLU A 539 22.42 -19.33 16.19
C GLU A 539 22.53 -19.54 14.68
N ASN A 540 21.98 -20.64 14.15
CA ASN A 540 22.00 -20.96 12.72
C ASN A 540 20.89 -20.26 11.90
N VAL A 541 19.98 -19.54 12.56
CA VAL A 541 18.86 -18.84 11.91
C VAL A 541 19.34 -17.52 11.35
N ASN A 542 19.31 -17.35 10.04
CA ASN A 542 19.68 -16.09 9.39
C ASN A 542 18.48 -15.37 8.80
N LYS A 543 17.39 -16.08 8.52
CA LYS A 543 16.14 -15.51 8.01
C LYS A 543 14.93 -16.05 8.78
N VAL A 544 13.80 -15.38 8.62
CA VAL A 544 12.55 -15.71 9.34
C VAL A 544 12.02 -17.08 8.91
N GLU A 545 12.24 -17.46 7.66
CA GLU A 545 11.88 -18.75 7.08
C GLU A 545 12.56 -19.92 7.82
N ASP A 546 13.79 -19.72 8.31
CA ASP A 546 14.56 -20.74 9.03
C ASP A 546 13.96 -21.07 10.41
N LEU A 547 13.15 -20.16 10.98
CA LEU A 547 12.54 -20.35 12.30
C LEU A 547 11.46 -21.42 12.32
N LEU A 548 10.66 -21.54 11.24
CA LEU A 548 9.51 -22.43 11.21
C LEU A 548 9.90 -23.92 11.36
N PRO A 549 10.88 -24.46 10.61
CA PRO A 549 11.36 -25.82 10.81
C PRO A 549 11.90 -26.07 12.23
N ILE A 550 12.62 -25.11 12.80
CA ILE A 550 13.23 -25.22 14.14
C ILE A 550 12.14 -25.24 15.21
N MET A 551 11.15 -24.35 15.12
CA MET A 551 10.05 -24.32 16.09
C MET A 551 9.17 -25.57 16.03
N LYS A 552 9.02 -26.20 14.86
CA LYS A 552 8.35 -27.51 14.73
C LYS A 552 9.08 -28.63 15.47
N GLN A 553 10.41 -28.56 15.57
CA GLN A 553 11.20 -29.56 16.31
C GLN A 553 11.01 -29.44 17.83
N PHE A 554 10.97 -28.21 18.35
CA PHE A 554 10.91 -27.96 19.79
C PHE A 554 9.49 -27.89 20.38
N ASN A 555 8.45 -27.78 19.55
CA ASN A 555 7.07 -27.73 20.01
C ASN A 555 6.13 -28.54 19.07
N SER A 556 5.63 -29.67 19.55
CA SER A 556 4.75 -30.55 18.76
C SER A 556 3.35 -29.95 18.50
N LYS A 557 2.98 -28.86 19.16
CA LYS A 557 1.70 -28.15 18.97
C LYS A 557 1.75 -27.05 17.90
N THR A 558 2.93 -26.59 17.48
CA THR A 558 3.09 -25.57 16.43
C THR A 558 3.07 -26.22 15.04
N ARG A 559 1.94 -26.81 14.66
CA ARG A 559 1.81 -27.48 13.35
C ARG A 559 1.97 -26.51 12.17
N ASP A 560 1.37 -25.32 12.28
CA ASP A 560 1.27 -24.37 11.16
C ASP A 560 1.93 -23.01 11.44
N GLY A 561 2.40 -22.75 12.67
CA GLY A 561 3.10 -21.52 13.05
C GLY A 561 3.13 -21.24 14.55
N PHE A 562 3.64 -20.06 14.93
CA PHE A 562 3.71 -19.59 16.33
C PHE A 562 3.56 -18.06 16.42
N THR A 563 3.26 -17.57 17.62
CA THR A 563 3.07 -16.14 17.92
C THR A 563 3.98 -15.68 19.05
N VAL A 564 4.50 -14.46 18.95
CA VAL A 564 5.33 -13.82 19.97
C VAL A 564 4.76 -12.47 20.35
N ASN A 565 4.54 -12.23 21.64
CA ASN A 565 4.04 -10.95 22.14
C ASN A 565 5.17 -10.10 22.72
N SER A 566 5.17 -8.81 22.38
CA SER A 566 5.99 -7.79 23.02
C SER A 566 5.30 -7.23 24.26
N LYS A 567 6.12 -6.66 25.15
CA LYS A 567 5.72 -6.06 26.42
C LYS A 567 6.24 -4.63 26.48
N VAL A 568 5.42 -3.73 26.99
CA VAL A 568 5.72 -2.31 27.10
C VAL A 568 5.70 -1.94 28.59
N PRO A 569 6.80 -1.46 29.18
CA PRO A 569 6.84 -1.12 30.59
C PRO A 569 5.90 0.07 30.89
N SER A 570 5.27 0.04 32.07
CA SER A 570 4.45 1.13 32.59
C SER A 570 5.31 2.19 33.28
N LEU A 571 5.08 3.48 32.97
CA LEU A 571 5.68 4.59 33.71
C LEU A 571 4.82 4.96 34.93
N LYS A 572 3.50 4.78 34.84
CA LYS A 572 2.54 4.99 35.94
C LYS A 572 2.75 4.02 37.11
N ASP A 573 2.87 2.73 36.81
CA ASP A 573 2.91 1.62 37.77
C ASP A 573 4.26 0.88 37.64
N PRO A 574 5.31 1.25 38.40
CA PRO A 574 6.62 0.61 38.30
C PRO A 574 6.56 -0.91 38.50
N GLY A 575 7.14 -1.66 37.56
CA GLY A 575 7.14 -3.14 37.57
C GLY A 575 5.94 -3.78 36.87
N LYS A 576 4.97 -2.99 36.40
CA LYS A 576 3.89 -3.46 35.52
C LYS A 576 4.28 -3.32 34.05
N GLU A 577 3.83 -4.25 33.23
CA GLU A 577 4.00 -4.22 31.78
C GLU A 577 2.64 -4.36 31.09
N HIS A 578 2.44 -3.58 30.04
CA HIS A 578 1.28 -3.65 29.15
C HIS A 578 1.60 -4.49 27.93
N ASP A 579 0.57 -5.03 27.27
CA ASP A 579 0.75 -5.74 26.00
C ASP A 579 1.10 -4.76 24.87
N GLY A 580 2.19 -5.07 24.16
CA GLY A 580 2.64 -4.30 23.00
C GLY A 580 2.02 -4.83 21.70
N PHE A 581 2.86 -5.30 20.79
CA PHE A 581 2.46 -5.90 19.51
C PHE A 581 2.67 -7.41 19.52
N THR A 582 1.93 -8.09 18.67
CA THR A 582 2.03 -9.53 18.43
C THR A 582 2.69 -9.76 17.09
N ILE A 583 3.70 -10.61 17.06
CA ILE A 583 4.29 -11.14 15.83
C ILE A 583 3.66 -12.50 15.56
N THR A 584 3.18 -12.71 14.36
CA THR A 584 2.66 -14.01 13.90
C THR A 584 3.52 -14.53 12.76
N ILE A 585 4.02 -15.75 12.89
CA ILE A 585 4.74 -16.47 11.83
C ILE A 585 4.04 -17.79 11.58
N THR A 586 3.51 -17.97 10.38
CA THR A 586 2.90 -19.23 9.93
C THR A 586 3.42 -19.59 8.56
N GLY A 587 3.45 -20.87 8.23
CA GLY A 587 3.87 -21.33 6.91
C GLY A 587 3.14 -22.61 6.48
N ASP A 588 2.85 -22.69 5.20
CA ASP A 588 2.19 -23.85 4.60
C ASP A 588 3.19 -24.87 4.01
N ARG A 589 2.66 -25.93 3.39
CA ARG A 589 3.47 -26.99 2.77
C ARG A 589 4.05 -26.60 1.41
N VAL A 590 3.58 -25.51 0.83
CA VAL A 590 3.96 -25.01 -0.51
C VAL A 590 5.04 -23.93 -0.39
N GLY A 591 5.47 -23.61 0.83
CA GLY A 591 6.50 -22.60 1.09
C GLY A 591 5.94 -21.18 1.21
N ASN A 592 4.61 -20.99 1.22
CA ASN A 592 4.01 -19.70 1.52
C ASN A 592 4.16 -19.42 3.01
N MET A 593 4.58 -18.19 3.33
CA MET A 593 4.73 -17.75 4.71
C MET A 593 3.86 -16.53 4.97
N LEU A 594 3.26 -16.46 6.14
CA LEU A 594 2.70 -15.23 6.70
C LEU A 594 3.60 -14.82 7.87
N PHE A 595 4.26 -13.69 7.71
CA PHE A 595 4.98 -12.98 8.75
C PHE A 595 4.33 -11.62 8.94
N SER A 596 3.63 -11.43 10.06
CA SER A 596 2.89 -10.20 10.36
C SER A 596 3.20 -9.65 11.74
N ILE A 597 3.04 -8.33 11.85
CA ILE A 597 2.98 -7.61 13.11
C ILE A 597 1.56 -7.09 13.29
N ASP A 598 0.96 -7.43 14.41
CA ASP A 598 -0.42 -7.10 14.74
C ASP A 598 -0.44 -6.28 16.04
N SER A 599 -1.05 -5.09 15.99
CA SER A 599 -1.37 -4.32 17.18
C SER A 599 -2.86 -4.45 17.46
N GLN A 600 -3.21 -5.11 18.56
CA GLN A 600 -4.60 -5.29 18.95
C GLN A 600 -5.11 -4.06 19.69
N THR A 601 -6.26 -3.52 19.32
CA THR A 601 -6.91 -2.43 20.05
C THR A 601 -8.14 -2.97 20.78
N THR A 602 -7.90 -3.71 21.87
CA THR A 602 -8.96 -4.14 22.80
C THR A 602 -9.32 -3.01 23.76
N GLU A 603 -10.50 -3.08 24.38
CA GLU A 603 -10.96 -2.09 25.37
C GLU A 603 -9.98 -1.97 26.54
N ASP A 604 -9.67 -3.08 27.21
CA ASP A 604 -8.73 -3.12 28.34
C ASP A 604 -7.35 -2.53 28.00
N ARG A 605 -6.77 -2.90 26.84
CA ARG A 605 -5.47 -2.38 26.42
C ARG A 605 -5.56 -0.89 26.13
N THR A 606 -6.63 -0.46 25.48
CA THR A 606 -6.83 0.96 25.15
C THR A 606 -6.90 1.79 26.43
N GLU A 607 -7.67 1.36 27.43
CA GLU A 607 -7.77 2.04 28.72
C GLU A 607 -6.42 2.11 29.45
N GLN A 608 -5.65 1.02 29.45
CA GLN A 608 -4.32 0.98 30.06
C GLN A 608 -3.41 2.06 29.47
N TYR A 609 -3.28 2.10 28.14
CA TYR A 609 -2.42 3.08 27.45
C TYR A 609 -2.97 4.51 27.56
N GLN A 610 -4.28 4.70 27.48
CA GLN A 610 -4.88 6.02 27.70
C GLN A 610 -4.55 6.56 29.10
N SER A 611 -4.58 5.69 30.12
CA SER A 611 -4.25 6.10 31.49
C SER A 611 -2.77 6.51 31.66
N GLU A 612 -1.84 5.92 30.90
CA GLU A 612 -0.43 6.37 30.84
C GLU A 612 -0.32 7.74 30.16
N ILE A 613 -0.95 7.90 29.00
CA ILE A 613 -0.93 9.13 28.21
C ILE A 613 -1.54 10.29 29.01
N GLU A 614 -2.63 10.07 29.74
CA GLU A 614 -3.28 11.07 30.58
C GLU A 614 -2.37 11.58 31.70
N LEU A 615 -1.65 10.68 32.38
CA LEU A 615 -0.70 11.07 33.41
C LEU A 615 0.47 11.85 32.83
N LEU A 616 1.08 11.36 31.75
CA LEU A 616 2.17 12.04 31.07
C LEU A 616 1.75 13.43 30.58
N TYR A 617 0.54 13.56 30.04
CA TYR A 617 0.02 14.84 29.58
C TYR A 617 -0.26 15.81 30.73
N LYS A 618 -0.74 15.32 31.89
CA LYS A 618 -0.92 16.13 33.10
C LYS A 618 0.43 16.67 33.58
N ASP A 619 1.45 15.82 33.66
CA ASP A 619 2.80 16.21 34.08
C ASP A 619 3.45 17.16 33.08
N LEU A 620 3.27 16.91 31.78
CA LEU A 620 3.69 17.78 30.69
C LEU A 620 3.06 19.16 30.82
N THR A 621 1.76 19.23 31.10
CA THR A 621 1.06 20.51 31.28
C THR A 621 1.57 21.26 32.49
N ASN A 622 1.82 20.59 33.62
CA ASN A 622 2.35 21.22 34.83
C ASN A 622 3.76 21.77 34.61
N LYS A 623 4.66 20.97 34.02
CA LYS A 623 6.03 21.41 33.71
C LYS A 623 6.06 22.47 32.61
N GLY A 624 5.21 22.39 31.61
CA GLY A 624 5.09 23.41 30.56
C GLY A 624 4.64 24.76 31.10
N LYS A 625 3.70 24.78 32.06
CA LYS A 625 3.31 25.99 32.80
C LYS A 625 4.47 26.57 33.62
N ALA A 626 5.25 25.71 34.27
CA ALA A 626 6.44 26.15 35.01
C ALA A 626 7.49 26.75 34.05
N LEU A 627 7.75 26.10 32.91
CA LEU A 627 8.67 26.58 31.87
C LEU A 627 8.28 27.95 31.29
N MET A 628 7.00 28.29 31.27
CA MET A 628 6.55 29.63 30.87
C MET A 628 6.88 30.71 31.91
N LEU A 629 7.16 30.31 33.16
CA LEU A 629 7.50 31.19 34.28
C LEU A 629 9.00 31.18 34.62
N SER A 630 9.73 30.08 34.34
CA SER A 630 11.16 29.89 34.56
C SER A 630 11.91 29.59 33.26
N SER A 631 13.04 30.25 33.02
CA SER A 631 13.89 30.01 31.83
C SER A 631 15.04 29.04 32.09
N GLU A 632 14.89 28.12 33.05
CA GLU A 632 15.97 27.18 33.38
C GLU A 632 16.15 26.11 32.29
N PRO A 633 17.38 25.87 31.80
CA PRO A 633 17.63 24.89 30.73
C PRO A 633 17.20 23.46 31.05
N GLY A 634 17.21 23.07 32.33
CA GLY A 634 16.81 21.72 32.79
C GLY A 634 15.32 21.45 32.65
N ASP A 635 14.49 22.49 32.77
CA ASP A 635 13.03 22.36 32.64
C ASP A 635 12.63 22.03 31.19
N ALA A 636 13.33 22.62 30.21
CA ALA A 636 13.09 22.34 28.80
C ALA A 636 13.42 20.89 28.41
N ASP A 637 14.50 20.31 28.94
CA ASP A 637 14.85 18.91 28.65
C ASP A 637 13.84 17.92 29.27
N ALA A 638 13.40 18.20 30.50
CA ALA A 638 12.37 17.40 31.17
C ALA A 638 11.04 17.42 30.39
N VAL A 639 10.64 18.58 29.87
CA VAL A 639 9.46 18.73 28.99
C VAL A 639 9.65 17.92 27.70
N CYS A 640 10.83 17.97 27.08
CA CYS A 640 11.12 17.17 25.88
C CYS A 640 11.01 15.66 26.13
N ASN A 641 11.49 15.18 27.28
CA ASN A 641 11.39 13.75 27.65
C ASN A 641 9.94 13.31 27.82
N LEU A 642 9.11 14.14 28.48
CA LEU A 642 7.68 13.83 28.63
C LEU A 642 6.93 13.79 27.30
N ILE A 643 7.25 14.70 26.37
CA ILE A 643 6.66 14.71 25.02
C ILE A 643 6.99 13.41 24.27
N LEU A 644 8.24 12.97 24.32
CA LEU A 644 8.70 11.77 23.61
C LEU A 644 8.15 10.49 24.26
N SER A 645 8.05 10.41 25.58
CA SER A 645 7.38 9.32 26.28
C SER A 645 5.88 9.23 25.94
N LEU A 646 5.20 10.37 25.86
CA LEU A 646 3.79 10.40 25.48
C LEU A 646 3.56 9.81 24.08
N VAL A 647 4.45 10.13 23.14
CA VAL A 647 4.38 9.58 21.77
C VAL A 647 4.84 8.14 21.66
N TYR A 648 5.77 7.69 22.51
CA TYR A 648 6.09 6.27 22.62
C TYR A 648 4.85 5.42 22.93
N TYR A 649 4.02 5.83 23.90
CA TYR A 649 2.78 5.12 24.20
C TYR A 649 1.73 5.27 23.09
N PHE A 650 1.62 6.44 22.47
CA PHE A 650 0.70 6.64 21.35
C PHE A 650 1.04 5.73 20.14
N CYS A 651 2.32 5.65 19.77
CA CYS A 651 2.80 4.79 18.68
C CYS A 651 2.64 3.31 19.01
N ASN A 652 2.85 2.89 20.27
CA ASN A 652 2.60 1.50 20.66
C ASN A 652 1.10 1.16 20.67
N LEU A 653 0.23 2.09 21.08
CA LEU A 653 -1.21 1.87 21.08
C LEU A 653 -1.78 1.75 19.65
N MET A 654 -1.28 2.56 18.71
CA MET A 654 -1.83 2.72 17.35
C MET A 654 -3.33 3.05 17.35
N PRO A 655 -3.76 4.19 17.93
CA PRO A 655 -5.18 4.44 18.21
C PRO A 655 -6.02 4.84 16.98
N LEU A 656 -5.40 5.07 15.82
CA LEU A 656 -6.10 5.45 14.59
C LEU A 656 -6.12 4.32 13.57
N SER A 657 -7.20 4.23 12.79
CA SER A 657 -7.33 3.27 11.67
C SER A 657 -6.26 3.43 10.60
N ARG A 658 -5.78 4.66 10.35
CA ARG A 658 -4.69 5.01 9.43
C ARG A 658 -3.99 6.27 9.93
N GLY A 659 -2.70 6.41 9.61
CA GLY A 659 -1.96 7.66 9.81
C GLY A 659 -1.48 7.97 11.24
N SER A 660 -1.55 7.01 12.18
CA SER A 660 -1.08 7.19 13.57
C SER A 660 0.34 7.77 13.66
N SER A 661 1.27 7.27 12.85
CA SER A 661 2.67 7.66 12.90
C SER A 661 2.93 9.11 12.50
N VAL A 662 2.34 9.58 11.39
CA VAL A 662 2.52 10.98 10.93
C VAL A 662 1.80 11.97 11.86
N VAL A 663 0.63 11.60 12.39
CA VAL A 663 -0.09 12.38 13.40
C VAL A 663 0.79 12.52 14.65
N ALA A 664 1.32 11.40 15.16
CA ALA A 664 2.19 11.41 16.32
C ALA A 664 3.43 12.29 16.13
N TYR A 665 4.10 12.18 14.99
CA TYR A 665 5.30 12.99 14.71
C TYR A 665 4.99 14.49 14.63
N SER A 666 3.88 14.87 13.97
CA SER A 666 3.48 16.27 13.88
C SER A 666 3.16 16.89 15.25
N VAL A 667 2.55 16.11 16.14
CA VAL A 667 2.25 16.50 17.52
C VAL A 667 3.52 16.63 18.34
N VAL A 668 4.49 15.70 18.20
CA VAL A 668 5.81 15.83 18.84
C VAL A 668 6.50 17.11 18.42
N MET A 669 6.57 17.37 17.11
CA MET A 669 7.22 18.58 16.59
C MET A 669 6.54 19.84 17.15
N GLY A 670 5.21 19.91 17.14
CA GLY A 670 4.48 21.06 17.66
C GLY A 670 4.68 21.26 19.17
N ALA A 671 4.67 20.17 19.93
CA ALA A 671 4.90 20.19 21.37
C ALA A 671 6.33 20.61 21.75
N LEU A 672 7.34 20.15 21.00
CA LEU A 672 8.72 20.58 21.17
C LEU A 672 8.90 22.06 20.82
N MET A 673 8.26 22.52 19.75
CA MET A 673 8.27 23.95 19.42
C MET A 673 7.59 24.77 20.51
N ALA A 674 6.51 24.28 21.13
CA ALA A 674 5.89 24.95 22.26
C ALA A 674 6.85 25.11 23.45
N SER A 675 7.78 24.16 23.67
CA SER A 675 8.83 24.23 24.69
C SER A 675 10.06 25.05 24.29
N GLY A 676 10.03 25.70 23.12
CA GLY A 676 11.14 26.52 22.61
C GLY A 676 12.23 25.71 21.92
N LYS A 677 11.93 24.48 21.46
CA LYS A 677 12.86 23.65 20.68
C LYS A 677 12.36 23.40 19.27
N GLU A 678 13.20 23.66 18.28
CA GLU A 678 12.93 23.35 16.87
C GLU A 678 13.58 22.02 16.48
N VAL A 679 12.85 21.21 15.70
CA VAL A 679 13.38 20.02 15.04
C VAL A 679 13.96 20.44 13.69
N ILE A 680 15.26 20.22 13.49
CA ILE A 680 15.93 20.48 12.20
C ILE A 680 16.46 19.22 11.53
N GLY A 681 16.50 18.10 12.26
CA GLY A 681 16.91 16.82 11.74
C GLY A 681 15.80 16.12 10.96
N LYS A 682 16.19 15.11 10.17
CA LYS A 682 15.29 14.26 9.40
C LYS A 682 15.31 12.85 9.95
N ILE A 683 14.23 12.11 9.70
CA ILE A 683 14.17 10.69 10.01
C ILE A 683 15.27 9.96 9.21
N PRO A 684 16.15 9.17 9.85
CA PRO A 684 17.25 8.52 9.15
C PRO A 684 16.76 7.55 8.08
N LYS A 685 17.63 7.28 7.10
CA LYS A 685 17.33 6.33 6.03
C LYS A 685 17.01 4.94 6.61
N GLY A 686 15.93 4.32 6.13
CA GLY A 686 15.51 2.99 6.56
C GLY A 686 14.81 2.95 7.93
N LYS A 687 14.55 4.11 8.54
CA LYS A 687 13.95 4.21 9.87
C LYS A 687 12.50 4.70 9.81
N LEU A 688 11.64 4.11 10.64
CA LEU A 688 10.24 4.47 10.80
C LEU A 688 9.94 4.74 12.28
N LEU A 689 9.28 5.86 12.58
CA LEU A 689 9.05 6.32 13.96
C LEU A 689 8.28 5.28 14.80
N ASP A 690 7.23 4.72 14.22
CA ASP A 690 6.37 3.75 14.87
C ASP A 690 7.10 2.44 15.14
N PHE A 691 7.84 1.90 14.17
CA PHE A 691 8.65 0.69 14.39
C PHE A 691 9.75 0.90 15.42
N GLU A 692 10.34 2.08 15.51
CA GLU A 692 11.33 2.38 16.54
C GLU A 692 10.70 2.44 17.92
N ALA A 693 9.51 3.04 18.04
CA ALA A 693 8.74 3.00 19.28
C ALA A 693 8.31 1.57 19.67
N MET A 694 7.96 0.73 18.70
CA MET A 694 7.51 -0.64 18.96
C MET A 694 8.68 -1.57 19.33
N THR A 695 9.81 -1.48 18.63
CA THR A 695 10.95 -2.39 18.81
C THR A 695 11.87 -2.04 19.98
N ILE A 696 11.86 -0.78 20.44
CA ILE A 696 12.65 -0.34 21.60
C ILE A 696 11.92 -0.68 22.90
N SER A 697 12.65 -1.24 23.87
CA SER A 697 12.09 -1.80 25.10
C SER A 697 11.61 -0.79 26.14
N SER A 698 12.01 0.49 26.06
CA SER A 698 11.63 1.49 27.05
C SER A 698 11.46 2.90 26.48
N PRO A 699 10.58 3.74 27.10
CA PRO A 699 10.39 5.13 26.72
C PRO A 699 11.68 5.96 26.77
N ASP A 700 12.57 5.71 27.73
CA ASP A 700 13.83 6.45 27.89
C ASP A 700 14.81 6.17 26.74
N ASN A 701 14.89 4.91 26.31
CA ASN A 701 15.73 4.53 25.18
C ASN A 701 15.17 5.10 23.87
N PHE A 702 13.84 5.04 23.70
CA PHE A 702 13.18 5.67 22.56
C PHE A 702 13.45 7.19 22.53
N THR A 703 13.36 7.85 23.67
CA THR A 703 13.64 9.29 23.83
C THR A 703 15.05 9.64 23.39
N LYS A 704 16.06 8.89 23.84
CA LYS A 704 17.47 9.09 23.43
C LYS A 704 17.63 8.93 21.91
N THR A 705 17.08 7.86 21.36
CA THR A 705 17.13 7.56 19.92
C THR A 705 16.45 8.65 19.09
N ALA A 706 15.23 9.06 19.48
CA ALA A 706 14.46 10.08 18.79
C ALA A 706 15.14 11.47 18.84
N LYS A 707 15.68 11.87 20.00
CA LYS A 707 16.42 13.15 20.14
C LYS A 707 17.62 13.23 19.20
N ASN A 708 18.35 12.12 19.02
CA ASN A 708 19.50 12.07 18.12
C ASN A 708 19.10 12.38 16.67
N TRP A 709 17.94 11.88 16.22
CA TRP A 709 17.46 12.13 14.85
C TRP A 709 16.88 13.52 14.68
N MET A 710 16.14 14.00 15.69
CA MET A 710 15.46 15.30 15.63
C MET A 710 16.43 16.49 15.64
N ASN A 711 17.64 16.30 16.19
CA ASN A 711 18.69 17.32 16.24
C ASN A 711 18.15 18.67 16.78
N LEU A 712 17.67 18.65 18.03
CA LEU A 712 16.92 19.76 18.61
C LEU A 712 17.78 21.03 18.76
N LYS A 713 17.27 22.16 18.27
CA LYS A 713 17.87 23.50 18.43
C LYS A 713 16.93 24.46 19.15
N SER A 714 17.44 25.62 19.55
CA SER A 714 16.59 26.68 20.10
C SER A 714 15.63 27.19 19.03
N LEU A 715 14.36 27.32 19.38
CA LEU A 715 13.35 27.88 18.48
C LEU A 715 13.65 29.36 18.18
N PRO A 716 13.71 29.76 16.91
CA PRO A 716 13.85 31.16 16.54
C PRO A 716 12.68 32.04 17.01
N VAL A 717 12.98 33.25 17.49
CA VAL A 717 11.97 34.18 18.03
C VAL A 717 10.88 34.57 17.01
N TRP A 718 11.20 34.57 15.72
CA TRP A 718 10.25 34.93 14.66
C TRP A 718 9.08 33.95 14.53
N TYR A 719 9.16 32.72 15.08
CA TYR A 719 8.01 31.81 15.10
C TYR A 719 6.82 32.39 15.88
N HIS A 720 7.08 33.22 16.89
CA HIS A 720 6.05 33.93 17.64
C HIS A 720 5.35 35.03 16.82
N SER A 721 5.93 35.45 15.69
CA SER A 721 5.30 36.41 14.77
C SER A 721 4.34 35.75 13.78
N LEU A 722 4.28 34.42 13.72
CA LEU A 722 3.39 33.73 12.79
C LEU A 722 1.93 33.93 13.19
N PRO A 723 1.03 34.16 12.22
CA PRO A 723 -0.40 34.27 12.50
C PRO A 723 -0.97 32.95 13.06
N SER A 724 -2.06 33.05 13.81
CA SER A 724 -2.79 31.88 14.32
C SER A 724 -3.32 31.03 13.16
N VAL A 725 -2.95 29.74 13.12
CA VAL A 725 -3.41 28.80 12.07
C VAL A 725 -4.93 28.67 12.11
N ALA A 726 -5.51 28.55 13.32
CA ALA A 726 -6.96 28.41 13.51
C ALA A 726 -7.74 29.68 13.12
N GLU A 727 -7.12 30.86 13.16
CA GLU A 727 -7.75 32.11 12.71
C GLU A 727 -7.53 32.37 11.22
N ALA A 728 -6.38 31.96 10.68
CA ALA A 728 -6.07 32.04 9.25
C ALA A 728 -6.94 31.07 8.43
N PHE A 729 -7.24 29.89 8.97
CA PHE A 729 -8.04 28.84 8.31
C PHE A 729 -9.18 28.34 9.21
N PRO A 730 -10.18 29.19 9.50
CA PRO A 730 -11.20 28.91 10.52
C PRO A 730 -12.27 27.88 10.08
N THR A 731 -12.38 27.59 8.78
CA THR A 731 -13.40 26.69 8.21
C THR A 731 -12.76 25.56 7.39
N THR A 732 -13.50 24.47 7.21
CA THR A 732 -13.09 23.35 6.35
C THR A 732 -12.76 23.83 4.92
N ARG A 733 -13.50 24.82 4.40
CA ARG A 733 -13.22 25.48 3.11
C ARG A 733 -11.79 26.03 3.09
N THR A 734 -11.47 26.91 4.04
CA THR A 734 -10.17 27.58 4.07
C THR A 734 -9.00 26.60 4.28
N MET A 735 -9.24 25.48 4.97
CA MET A 735 -8.26 24.39 5.04
C MET A 735 -8.06 23.71 3.68
N ILE A 736 -9.14 23.39 2.96
CA ILE A 736 -9.03 22.78 1.62
C ILE A 736 -8.35 23.74 0.64
N GLU A 737 -8.67 25.03 0.70
CA GLU A 737 -8.05 26.07 -0.12
C GLU A 737 -6.54 26.09 0.05
N VAL A 738 -6.04 26.23 1.29
CA VAL A 738 -4.58 26.30 1.54
C VAL A 738 -3.85 25.02 1.17
N LEU A 739 -4.49 23.86 1.31
CA LEU A 739 -3.91 22.57 0.91
C LEU A 739 -3.77 22.42 -0.60
N ASN A 740 -4.54 23.17 -1.39
CA ASN A 740 -4.53 23.09 -2.86
C ASN A 740 -3.74 24.24 -3.51
N THR A 741 -3.21 25.18 -2.73
CA THR A 741 -2.36 26.28 -3.22
C THR A 741 -1.01 25.76 -3.69
N ASP A 742 -0.53 26.18 -4.86
CA ASP A 742 0.85 25.88 -5.27
C ASP A 742 1.82 26.91 -4.68
N SER A 743 2.74 26.47 -3.83
CA SER A 743 3.74 27.30 -3.15
C SER A 743 5.16 27.02 -3.65
N THR A 744 5.35 26.05 -4.55
CA THR A 744 6.66 25.47 -4.88
C THR A 744 7.64 26.46 -5.50
N SER A 745 7.15 27.44 -6.26
CA SER A 745 7.95 28.51 -6.87
C SER A 745 8.26 29.68 -5.91
N HIS A 746 7.52 29.80 -4.80
CA HIS A 746 7.57 30.96 -3.90
C HIS A 746 8.33 30.67 -2.61
N CYS A 747 8.24 29.44 -2.10
CA CYS A 747 8.91 29.06 -0.87
C CYS A 747 10.37 28.68 -1.15
N PRO A 748 11.35 29.30 -0.46
CA PRO A 748 12.75 28.97 -0.66
C PRO A 748 13.00 27.51 -0.27
N LYS A 749 13.58 26.73 -1.18
CA LYS A 749 14.14 25.41 -0.85
C LYS A 749 15.32 25.66 0.09
N LYS A 750 15.12 25.59 1.41
CA LYS A 750 16.24 25.56 2.34
C LYS A 750 17.07 24.31 2.04
N SER A 751 18.26 24.54 1.47
CA SER A 751 19.30 23.55 1.15
C SER A 751 19.80 22.82 2.38
#